data_AF-A0A522N862-F1
#
_entry.id   AF-A0A522N862-F1
#
_cell.length_a   1.000
_cell.length_b   1.000
_cell.length_c   1.000
_cell.angle_alpha   90.00
_cell.angle_beta   90.00
_cell.angle_gamma   90.00
#
_symmetry.space_group_name_H-M   'P 1'
#
loop_
_entity.id
_entity.type
_entity.pdbx_description
1 polymer ?
#
loop_
_entity_poly.entity_id
_entity_poly.type
_entity_poly.pdbx_seq_one_letter_code
_entity_poly.pdbx_strand_id
1 'polypeptide(L)'
;MNSTSRPRRKVASFLGKLLYCSLSVWMLGAVSAPAQAAVTVDQQPLTVQKPLPPNITLMLDDSGSMAWDFMPDICYLNGVDCYAGTINNNAMIDASNNGVYYNPAVTYTPPPKADGTSYPNATSLTSAWINGFNHGSGTVDLTSYTGWYDTGWVNYSSSAYSDGERFRYFQYSTGPAAGPYTVHYVAASSCGSRTNCVVASDTSGTSAPAGIAAGQNIANWFAYYHTRILMAKSGLMNAFGAIDPKFRIGFGSINGQNNSALPSPQFSANGKTIAEVKPFGDGSSSTDQKSEFWAWLKGIDPNYSTPLRSALDAVGRYYQQAQPWETSSTDTTELACRQSYTILTTDGFWNGTLSSGPGNADGTAGPTNTGPNGQSYTYRNVAPYADSQSNTLADVAMKYWKNDLRPGTSGIANEVPPSTDDPAFWQHMTTFTLGLGFTPVGITPTGTTIQQIFDWANGGAPITGFSWPNPSQNSINNIADLAHAAVNGHGGFFSATSPQEFLSGVQEALKRATARVGTGASLAANSTQLKTGTVAYQANYFTSKWKGDLKAFAVDPNTGAIATATIWTAVNALPAAGSRNIWTYNPTAPTIKQFVAFQNSTTGSGSPPALSSAELSALGSSATEQENIVDYLRGDSSLEQKNIGGTYRNRDTPFGDVVDSQPIFVGAPDPNEFSSETFTGAGDFLAYASSTASRTPLIFVAANDGMLHALDASTGTETFAYIPAAVITNGLKQLSDPNYGSTIPHQYFNDGELTVADAYFGSRGAWHTVAVGTTGRGTAKAVYAFDVTDPTNIKFLWERSAGDGKTNSDYIGQMIGKPIVAQTADGSWSVLIGNGYNSTAGVAALLQFNLADGALTVHTTTDTSTSNGLAAPAVWLDNPTNGISTKAYAGDLDGHVWSFVLNNGTTGTPSSTGSLLFTAKDASNNVQPITGGMLAGKDPNTGNVWVFFGTGEYLSSADLTNTAIQSWYGLIVQSSDSTLVSSLSTGRTALVQRSIVAETAGSTTTNPPVLPARAVTPPPTTSDMTGKSGWYMDLTSPVNGAEGERIVTPNQFQGNLLLGITRIPQAVDLCNPSGRGWIMAIDPFTGTNPVSNFFDLNGDGLINSSDTITVNGEQVAAAGVGFNSLPNNPIFVGSTMLVSFDNGTTGSLKTAGSSGNLQRVSWRELITQ
;
A
#
# COMPACT_ATOMS: atom_id res chain seq x y z
N MET A 1 67.70 61.16 35.87
CA MET A 1 67.79 60.06 36.85
C MET A 1 66.59 59.14 36.59
N ASN A 2 66.43 58.48 35.44
CA ASN A 2 67.27 57.52 34.67
C ASN A 2 67.20 56.11 35.29
N SER A 3 66.75 55.05 34.59
CA SER A 3 66.50 54.90 33.15
C SER A 3 65.78 53.57 32.80
N THR A 4 64.87 53.63 31.81
CA THR A 4 64.57 52.62 30.73
C THR A 4 64.20 51.17 31.14
N SER A 5 63.16 50.46 30.66
CA SER A 5 62.53 50.30 29.31
C SER A 5 61.26 49.40 29.44
N ARG A 6 60.06 49.80 28.98
CA ARG A 6 59.26 49.37 27.78
C ARG A 6 58.70 47.90 27.71
N PRO A 7 57.56 47.64 27.00
CA PRO A 7 56.36 46.98 27.55
C PRO A 7 55.86 45.72 26.78
N ARG A 8 54.89 44.95 27.33
CA ARG A 8 53.67 44.42 26.62
C ARG A 8 52.86 43.35 27.40
N ARG A 9 51.52 43.54 27.36
CA ARG A 9 50.40 42.57 27.44
C ARG A 9 50.14 41.77 28.73
N LYS A 10 49.32 42.34 29.63
CA LYS A 10 48.37 41.60 30.50
C LYS A 10 47.00 42.29 30.48
N VAL A 11 46.22 42.07 29.42
CA VAL A 11 44.79 42.48 29.33
C VAL A 11 43.88 41.31 28.89
N ALA A 12 44.42 40.10 28.69
CA ALA A 12 43.64 38.98 28.11
C ALA A 12 42.97 38.03 29.14
N SER A 13 43.10 38.25 30.46
CA SER A 13 42.72 37.24 31.46
C SER A 13 41.47 37.58 32.30
N PHE A 14 40.92 38.79 32.21
CA PHE A 14 39.80 39.20 33.08
C PHE A 14 38.47 39.41 32.33
N LEU A 15 38.52 39.82 31.06
CA LEU A 15 37.33 39.87 30.18
C LEU A 15 36.85 38.48 29.73
N GLY A 16 37.73 37.47 29.70
CA GLY A 16 37.34 36.09 29.38
C GLY A 16 36.46 35.44 30.46
N LYS A 17 36.62 35.80 31.74
CA LYS A 17 35.86 35.14 32.82
C LYS A 17 34.46 35.74 33.05
N LEU A 18 34.22 37.00 32.66
CA LEU A 18 32.87 37.57 32.69
C LEU A 18 32.02 37.17 31.48
N LEU A 19 32.64 36.94 30.31
CA LEU A 19 31.94 36.39 29.13
C LEU A 19 31.59 34.91 29.28
N TYR A 20 32.40 34.11 30.01
CA TYR A 20 32.06 32.71 30.24
C TYR A 20 30.88 32.52 31.20
N CYS A 21 30.71 33.34 32.24
CA CYS A 21 29.53 33.23 33.12
C CYS A 21 28.24 33.79 32.52
N SER A 22 28.31 34.69 31.53
CA SER A 22 27.12 35.22 30.84
C SER A 22 26.73 34.36 29.62
N LEU A 23 27.68 33.72 28.92
CA LEU A 23 27.37 32.70 27.91
C LEU A 23 26.88 31.37 28.51
N SER A 24 27.30 31.02 29.73
CA SER A 24 26.85 29.78 30.39
C SER A 24 25.42 29.86 30.91
N VAL A 25 24.90 31.07 31.17
CA VAL A 25 23.50 31.27 31.61
C VAL A 25 22.55 31.47 30.41
N TRP A 26 23.05 31.91 29.25
CA TRP A 26 22.28 31.93 27.99
C TRP A 26 22.25 30.58 27.25
N MET A 27 23.24 29.69 27.45
CA MET A 27 23.22 28.31 26.90
C MET A 27 22.56 27.25 27.80
N LEU A 28 22.17 27.60 29.03
CA LEU A 28 21.36 26.74 29.93
C LEU A 28 19.95 27.29 30.19
N GLY A 29 19.54 28.34 29.47
CA GLY A 29 18.23 28.95 29.51
C GLY A 29 17.40 28.68 28.26
N ALA A 30 17.60 27.55 27.57
CA ALA A 30 16.47 26.99 26.85
C ALA A 30 15.49 26.58 27.95
N VAL A 31 14.43 27.36 28.14
CA VAL A 31 13.26 26.91 28.87
C VAL A 31 12.87 25.63 28.14
N SER A 32 13.28 24.49 28.68
CA SER A 32 12.76 23.20 28.30
C SER A 32 11.29 23.29 28.68
N ALA A 33 10.47 23.76 27.74
CA ALA A 33 9.05 23.53 27.81
C ALA A 33 8.91 22.04 28.12
N PRO A 34 8.19 21.66 29.19
CA PRO A 34 7.93 20.25 29.44
C PRO A 34 7.42 19.68 28.13
N ALA A 35 8.08 18.63 27.62
CA ALA A 35 7.62 17.95 26.42
C ALA A 35 6.17 17.51 26.71
N GLN A 36 5.21 18.22 26.11
CA GLN A 36 3.81 17.83 26.17
C GLN A 36 3.71 16.44 25.57
N ALA A 37 3.01 15.53 26.25
CA ALA A 37 2.78 14.20 25.70
C ALA A 37 1.95 14.35 24.42
N ALA A 38 2.54 14.05 23.26
CA ALA A 38 1.79 14.07 22.00
C ALA A 38 0.73 12.96 22.00
N VAL A 39 -0.43 13.24 21.40
CA VAL A 39 -1.40 12.20 21.04
C VAL A 39 -0.75 11.32 19.99
N THR A 40 -0.70 10.00 20.23
CA THR A 40 -0.08 9.08 19.27
C THR A 40 -0.99 8.92 18.06
N VAL A 41 -0.56 9.43 16.90
CA VAL A 41 -1.23 9.21 15.61
C VAL A 41 -0.26 8.43 14.72
N ASP A 42 -0.53 7.14 14.54
CA ASP A 42 0.31 6.26 13.72
C ASP A 42 0.36 6.80 12.29
N GLN A 43 1.55 6.78 11.69
CA GLN A 43 1.79 7.27 10.33
C GLN A 43 1.65 6.18 9.26
N GLN A 44 0.95 5.09 9.61
CA GLN A 44 0.60 3.99 8.74
C GLN A 44 -0.86 3.59 9.01
N PRO A 45 -1.60 3.08 8.00
CA PRO A 45 -2.95 2.59 8.21
C PRO A 45 -2.97 1.49 9.28
N LEU A 46 -3.89 1.56 10.23
CA LEU A 46 -3.98 0.55 11.30
C LEU A 46 -4.42 -0.83 10.80
N THR A 47 -4.91 -0.86 9.57
CA THR A 47 -5.32 -2.01 8.77
C THR A 47 -4.15 -2.68 8.07
N VAL A 48 -2.96 -2.05 8.05
CA VAL A 48 -1.74 -2.67 7.51
C VAL A 48 -1.49 -3.93 8.31
N GLN A 49 -1.80 -5.07 7.71
CA GLN A 49 -1.42 -6.37 8.25
C GLN A 49 0.07 -6.33 8.57
N LYS A 50 0.43 -6.56 9.83
CA LYS A 50 1.82 -6.84 10.18
C LYS A 50 2.35 -7.88 9.21
N PRO A 51 3.59 -7.71 8.70
CA PRO A 51 4.19 -8.69 7.84
C PRO A 51 4.21 -10.12 8.39
N LEU A 52 3.14 -10.91 8.17
CA LEU A 52 3.18 -12.35 8.22
C LEU A 52 4.23 -12.82 7.23
N PRO A 53 5.24 -13.53 7.71
CA PRO A 53 6.27 -14.07 6.85
C PRO A 53 5.67 -15.05 5.85
N PRO A 54 5.96 -14.91 4.55
CA PRO A 54 5.54 -15.88 3.55
C PRO A 54 6.32 -17.18 3.72
N ASN A 55 5.74 -18.27 3.23
CA ASN A 55 6.46 -19.53 3.04
C ASN A 55 7.14 -19.50 1.67
N ILE A 56 8.44 -19.79 1.62
CA ILE A 56 9.20 -19.92 0.38
C ILE A 56 9.90 -21.27 0.38
N THR A 57 9.61 -22.12 -0.60
CA THR A 57 10.31 -23.40 -0.78
C THR A 57 11.21 -23.33 -2.02
N LEU A 58 12.52 -23.48 -1.83
CA LEU A 58 13.49 -23.60 -2.93
C LEU A 58 13.71 -25.07 -3.29
N MET A 59 13.58 -25.40 -4.58
CA MET A 59 14.06 -26.66 -5.14
C MET A 59 15.25 -26.39 -6.06
N LEU A 60 16.43 -26.83 -5.64
CA LEU A 60 17.68 -26.66 -6.39
C LEU A 60 17.91 -27.81 -7.37
N ASP A 61 18.26 -27.47 -8.61
CA ASP A 61 18.78 -28.43 -9.58
C ASP A 61 20.16 -28.93 -9.19
N ASP A 62 20.25 -30.24 -8.99
CA ASP A 62 21.46 -30.99 -8.68
C ASP A 62 21.71 -32.09 -9.73
N SER A 63 21.15 -31.98 -10.93
CA SER A 63 21.34 -32.93 -12.04
C SER A 63 22.76 -32.90 -12.60
N GLY A 64 23.19 -33.99 -13.26
CA GLY A 64 24.58 -34.11 -13.74
C GLY A 64 25.05 -33.01 -14.70
N SER A 65 24.14 -32.37 -15.44
CA SER A 65 24.44 -31.24 -16.33
C SER A 65 24.79 -29.96 -15.59
N MET A 66 24.43 -29.83 -14.31
CA MET A 66 24.84 -28.71 -13.47
C MET A 66 26.35 -28.70 -13.19
N ALA A 67 27.07 -29.81 -13.46
CA ALA A 67 28.53 -29.86 -13.36
C ALA A 67 29.25 -29.26 -14.58
N TRP A 68 28.54 -28.85 -15.63
CA TRP A 68 29.17 -28.39 -16.87
C TRP A 68 29.71 -26.96 -16.76
N ASP A 69 30.82 -26.75 -17.46
CA ASP A 69 31.54 -25.48 -17.63
C ASP A 69 31.10 -24.72 -18.88
N PHE A 70 29.91 -25.04 -19.39
CA PHE A 70 29.28 -24.33 -20.49
C PHE A 70 27.77 -24.14 -20.32
N MET A 71 27.25 -23.04 -20.84
CA MET A 71 25.83 -22.68 -20.82
C MET A 71 25.49 -21.80 -22.04
N PRO A 72 24.47 -22.13 -22.86
CA PRO A 72 23.58 -23.30 -22.83
C PRO A 72 24.29 -24.63 -23.10
N ASP A 73 23.54 -25.72 -23.31
CA ASP A 73 24.11 -27.02 -23.71
C ASP A 73 24.94 -26.93 -24.99
N ILE A 74 25.99 -27.76 -25.05
CA ILE A 74 27.05 -27.70 -26.07
C ILE A 74 26.55 -27.70 -27.52
N CYS A 75 25.46 -28.40 -27.82
CA CYS A 75 24.86 -28.46 -29.17
C CYS A 75 24.17 -27.15 -29.60
N TYR A 76 23.96 -26.21 -28.68
CA TYR A 76 23.30 -24.92 -28.94
C TYR A 76 24.29 -23.75 -28.92
N LEU A 77 25.58 -24.02 -28.73
CA LEU A 77 26.64 -23.02 -28.79
C LEU A 77 27.06 -22.79 -30.25
N ASN A 78 27.25 -21.52 -30.62
CA ASN A 78 27.76 -21.18 -31.95
C ASN A 78 29.17 -21.74 -32.14
N GLY A 79 29.48 -22.20 -33.35
CA GLY A 79 30.79 -22.75 -33.67
C GLY A 79 31.07 -24.14 -33.09
N VAL A 80 30.03 -24.84 -32.61
CA VAL A 80 30.11 -26.21 -32.11
C VAL A 80 29.23 -27.14 -32.95
N ASP A 81 29.83 -28.21 -33.47
CA ASP A 81 29.12 -29.35 -34.03
C ASP A 81 29.32 -30.53 -33.07
N CYS A 82 28.33 -30.73 -32.20
CA CYS A 82 28.38 -31.76 -31.17
C CYS A 82 28.27 -33.19 -31.72
N TYR A 83 27.82 -33.37 -32.96
CA TYR A 83 27.74 -34.69 -33.62
C TYR A 83 29.04 -35.03 -34.37
N ALA A 84 29.68 -34.03 -34.97
CA ALA A 84 30.99 -34.19 -35.63
C ALA A 84 32.18 -34.07 -34.64
N GLY A 85 31.93 -33.71 -33.39
CA GLY A 85 32.98 -33.50 -32.37
C GLY A 85 33.90 -32.32 -32.68
N THR A 86 33.44 -31.37 -33.51
CA THR A 86 34.23 -30.21 -33.93
C THR A 86 33.85 -29.01 -33.07
N ILE A 87 34.84 -28.44 -32.37
CA ILE A 87 34.63 -27.31 -31.44
C ILE A 87 35.55 -26.16 -31.80
N ASN A 88 34.96 -25.00 -32.03
CA ASN A 88 35.68 -23.74 -32.05
C ASN A 88 35.94 -23.26 -30.61
N ASN A 89 37.14 -23.50 -30.09
CA ASN A 89 37.47 -23.09 -28.73
C ASN A 89 37.29 -21.59 -28.48
N ASN A 90 37.53 -20.73 -29.49
CA ASN A 90 37.35 -19.29 -29.32
C ASN A 90 35.88 -18.95 -28.99
N ALA A 91 34.94 -19.67 -29.60
CA ALA A 91 33.52 -19.53 -29.29
C ALA A 91 33.16 -20.05 -27.89
N MET A 92 33.85 -21.09 -27.39
CA MET A 92 33.62 -21.66 -26.05
C MET A 92 34.13 -20.77 -24.91
N ILE A 93 35.17 -19.96 -25.18
CA ILE A 93 35.79 -19.04 -24.21
C ILE A 93 35.29 -17.60 -24.34
N ASP A 94 34.18 -17.38 -25.06
CA ASP A 94 33.49 -16.09 -25.16
C ASP A 94 32.23 -16.10 -24.30
N ALA A 95 32.13 -15.18 -23.34
CA ALA A 95 30.99 -15.12 -22.42
C ALA A 95 29.65 -14.77 -23.11
N SER A 96 29.66 -14.20 -24.32
CA SER A 96 28.43 -13.95 -25.10
C SER A 96 27.87 -15.20 -25.77
N ASN A 97 28.67 -16.25 -25.90
CA ASN A 97 28.28 -17.54 -26.45
C ASN A 97 28.16 -18.60 -25.34
N ASN A 98 29.17 -18.70 -24.48
CA ASN A 98 29.17 -19.53 -23.29
C ASN A 98 28.98 -18.66 -22.03
N GLY A 99 27.74 -18.54 -21.57
CA GLY A 99 27.33 -17.62 -20.50
C GLY A 99 27.93 -17.86 -19.11
N VAL A 100 28.49 -19.05 -18.86
CA VAL A 100 29.18 -19.36 -17.59
C VAL A 100 30.70 -19.13 -17.68
N TYR A 101 31.22 -18.86 -18.88
CA TYR A 101 32.63 -18.52 -19.07
C TYR A 101 32.98 -17.13 -18.51
N TYR A 102 34.28 -16.87 -18.36
CA TYR A 102 34.78 -15.61 -17.83
C TYR A 102 34.39 -14.41 -18.70
N ASN A 103 33.71 -13.44 -18.09
CA ASN A 103 33.38 -12.16 -18.72
C ASN A 103 34.25 -11.03 -18.12
N PRO A 104 35.14 -10.39 -18.89
CA PRO A 104 36.00 -9.32 -18.38
C PRO A 104 35.24 -8.04 -17.98
N ALA A 105 33.97 -7.88 -18.37
CA ALA A 105 33.13 -6.77 -17.95
C ALA A 105 32.51 -6.97 -16.56
N VAL A 106 32.64 -8.15 -15.96
CA VAL A 106 32.02 -8.53 -14.69
C VAL A 106 33.06 -8.57 -13.57
N THR A 107 32.70 -8.04 -12.40
CA THR A 107 33.48 -8.24 -11.17
C THR A 107 32.97 -9.50 -10.47
N TYR A 108 33.86 -10.49 -10.31
CA TYR A 108 33.56 -11.74 -9.61
C TYR A 108 34.05 -11.68 -8.16
N THR A 109 33.11 -11.55 -7.24
CA THR A 109 33.39 -11.51 -5.80
C THR A 109 33.09 -12.86 -5.15
N PRO A 110 33.84 -13.25 -4.11
CA PRO A 110 33.44 -14.37 -3.27
C PRO A 110 32.05 -14.12 -2.67
N PRO A 111 31.16 -15.12 -2.63
CA PRO A 111 29.81 -14.96 -2.06
C PRO A 111 29.86 -14.70 -0.55
N PRO A 112 28.76 -14.22 0.05
CA PRO A 112 28.63 -14.11 1.50
C PRO A 112 28.43 -15.48 2.16
N LYS A 113 28.84 -15.59 3.41
CA LYS A 113 28.48 -16.64 4.36
C LYS A 113 27.17 -16.27 5.07
N ALA A 114 26.60 -17.21 5.81
CA ALA A 114 25.34 -17.01 6.53
C ALA A 114 25.40 -15.82 7.50
N ASP A 115 26.54 -15.59 8.16
CA ASP A 115 26.81 -14.51 9.11
C ASP A 115 27.05 -13.13 8.45
N GLY A 116 26.95 -13.04 7.12
CA GLY A 116 27.18 -11.82 6.35
C GLY A 116 28.65 -11.53 6.02
N THR A 117 29.61 -12.30 6.54
CA THR A 117 31.02 -12.19 6.14
C THR A 117 31.26 -12.84 4.78
N SER A 118 32.23 -12.39 3.99
CA SER A 118 32.51 -13.01 2.69
C SER A 118 33.35 -14.29 2.81
N TYR A 119 33.16 -15.21 1.86
CA TYR A 119 34.17 -16.22 1.58
C TYR A 119 35.51 -15.55 1.17
N PRO A 120 36.66 -16.20 1.41
CA PRO A 120 37.95 -15.62 1.04
C PRO A 120 38.11 -15.52 -0.49
N ASN A 121 38.94 -14.58 -0.94
CA ASN A 121 39.41 -14.55 -2.32
C ASN A 121 40.16 -15.84 -2.66
N ALA A 122 40.00 -16.32 -3.89
CA ALA A 122 40.80 -17.43 -4.41
C ALA A 122 42.28 -17.04 -4.46
N THR A 123 43.18 -18.00 -4.23
CA THR A 123 44.60 -17.74 -3.96
C THR A 123 45.30 -16.89 -5.02
N SER A 124 45.21 -17.28 -6.30
CA SER A 124 45.79 -16.58 -7.45
C SER A 124 45.43 -17.29 -8.76
N LEU A 125 45.77 -16.68 -9.89
CA LEU A 125 45.63 -17.26 -11.23
C LEU A 125 46.32 -18.64 -11.38
N THR A 126 47.46 -18.84 -10.71
CA THR A 126 48.25 -20.10 -10.79
C THR A 126 47.93 -21.09 -9.67
N SER A 127 46.99 -20.77 -8.78
CA SER A 127 46.60 -21.60 -7.64
C SER A 127 45.11 -21.39 -7.29
N ALA A 128 44.27 -21.31 -8.31
CA ALA A 128 42.83 -21.11 -8.15
C ALA A 128 42.19 -22.36 -7.54
N TRP A 129 41.23 -22.21 -6.63
CA TRP A 129 40.52 -23.37 -6.08
C TRP A 129 39.63 -23.99 -7.14
N ILE A 130 39.61 -25.33 -7.20
CA ILE A 130 38.67 -26.08 -8.06
C ILE A 130 37.22 -25.85 -7.61
N ASN A 131 37.03 -25.72 -6.29
CA ASN A 131 35.75 -25.39 -5.68
C ASN A 131 36.00 -24.48 -4.47
N GLY A 132 35.63 -23.21 -4.60
CA GLY A 132 35.81 -22.19 -3.56
C GLY A 132 34.98 -22.42 -2.30
N PHE A 133 34.04 -23.38 -2.31
CA PHE A 133 33.30 -23.80 -1.13
C PHE A 133 33.92 -25.01 -0.43
N ASN A 134 34.76 -25.80 -1.14
CA ASN A 134 35.47 -26.97 -0.62
C ASN A 134 36.97 -26.90 -0.97
N HIS A 135 37.77 -26.26 -0.12
CA HIS A 135 39.21 -26.12 -0.36
C HIS A 135 39.97 -27.47 -0.33
N GLY A 136 39.36 -28.53 0.21
CA GLY A 136 39.91 -29.89 0.17
C GLY A 136 39.96 -30.49 -1.24
N SER A 137 39.22 -29.92 -2.21
CA SER A 137 39.25 -30.31 -3.62
C SER A 137 40.58 -29.99 -4.31
N GLY A 138 41.41 -29.12 -3.72
CA GLY A 138 42.71 -28.71 -4.26
C GLY A 138 42.65 -27.46 -5.14
N THR A 139 43.79 -27.14 -5.77
CA THR A 139 43.99 -25.95 -6.60
C THR A 139 44.57 -26.30 -7.96
N VAL A 140 44.30 -25.46 -8.97
CA VAL A 140 44.83 -25.59 -10.33
C VAL A 140 45.55 -24.32 -10.79
N ASP A 141 46.52 -24.49 -11.68
CA ASP A 141 47.15 -23.39 -12.42
C ASP A 141 46.39 -23.13 -13.73
N LEU A 142 45.59 -22.07 -13.76
CA LEU A 142 44.73 -21.73 -14.90
C LEU A 142 45.51 -21.37 -16.16
N THR A 143 46.80 -21.05 -16.05
CA THR A 143 47.66 -20.80 -17.22
C THR A 143 48.10 -22.10 -17.92
N SER A 144 47.84 -23.25 -17.32
CA SER A 144 48.14 -24.58 -17.88
C SER A 144 46.97 -25.56 -17.77
N TYR A 145 45.80 -25.09 -17.32
CA TYR A 145 44.64 -25.91 -17.08
C TYR A 145 43.97 -26.33 -18.38
N THR A 146 43.66 -27.62 -18.50
CA THR A 146 43.09 -28.24 -19.70
C THR A 146 41.69 -28.84 -19.45
N GLY A 147 40.99 -28.42 -18.39
CA GLY A 147 39.63 -28.90 -18.10
C GLY A 147 39.54 -30.27 -17.44
N TRP A 148 40.60 -30.79 -16.79
CA TRP A 148 40.63 -32.14 -16.22
C TRP A 148 39.57 -32.40 -15.12
N TYR A 149 39.13 -31.36 -14.42
CA TYR A 149 38.07 -31.44 -13.41
C TYR A 149 36.70 -31.04 -13.94
N ASP A 150 36.61 -30.67 -15.22
CA ASP A 150 35.39 -30.26 -15.90
C ASP A 150 35.07 -31.26 -17.03
N THR A 151 34.34 -30.81 -18.06
CA THR A 151 33.90 -31.67 -19.16
C THR A 151 35.00 -32.00 -20.17
N GLY A 152 36.11 -31.24 -20.15
CA GLY A 152 37.22 -31.36 -21.10
C GLY A 152 36.96 -30.72 -22.47
N TRP A 153 35.80 -30.08 -22.68
CA TRP A 153 35.42 -29.44 -23.95
C TRP A 153 35.96 -28.02 -24.11
N VAL A 154 36.24 -27.33 -22.99
CA VAL A 154 36.78 -25.98 -22.98
C VAL A 154 38.28 -26.02 -22.72
N ASN A 155 39.06 -25.41 -23.60
CA ASN A 155 40.49 -25.21 -23.38
C ASN A 155 40.74 -23.82 -22.79
N TYR A 156 41.05 -23.79 -21.51
CA TYR A 156 41.26 -22.58 -20.70
C TYR A 156 42.62 -21.92 -20.91
N SER A 157 43.59 -22.68 -21.45
CA SER A 157 44.98 -22.24 -21.46
C SER A 157 45.62 -22.26 -22.84
N SER A 158 46.62 -21.40 -22.99
CA SER A 158 47.44 -21.30 -24.19
C SER A 158 48.91 -21.20 -23.80
N SER A 159 49.80 -21.57 -24.72
CA SER A 159 51.24 -21.35 -24.53
C SER A 159 51.92 -20.92 -25.82
N ALA A 160 52.93 -20.07 -25.69
CA ALA A 160 53.74 -19.59 -26.80
C ALA A 160 55.22 -19.55 -26.40
N TYR A 161 56.11 -19.68 -27.39
CA TYR A 161 57.55 -19.52 -27.20
C TYR A 161 57.97 -18.12 -27.67
N SER A 162 58.71 -17.40 -26.83
CA SER A 162 59.38 -16.13 -27.17
C SER A 162 60.79 -16.18 -26.62
N ASP A 163 61.78 -15.81 -27.41
CA ASP A 163 63.18 -15.69 -26.98
C ASP A 163 63.77 -16.94 -26.29
N GLY A 164 63.30 -18.13 -26.68
CA GLY A 164 63.74 -19.41 -26.11
C GLY A 164 63.03 -19.85 -24.82
N GLU A 165 62.13 -19.02 -24.28
CA GLU A 165 61.34 -19.34 -23.08
C GLU A 165 59.87 -19.66 -23.43
N ARG A 166 59.25 -20.56 -22.67
CA ARG A 166 57.84 -20.93 -22.82
C ARG A 166 56.97 -20.12 -21.87
N PHE A 167 56.09 -19.31 -22.42
CA PHE A 167 55.09 -18.53 -21.67
C PHE A 167 53.74 -19.24 -21.70
N ARG A 168 52.98 -19.11 -20.60
CA ARG A 168 51.70 -19.76 -20.36
C ARG A 168 50.64 -18.71 -19.99
N TYR A 169 49.43 -18.90 -20.50
CA TYR A 169 48.37 -17.90 -20.42
C TYR A 169 47.03 -18.56 -20.11
N PHE A 170 46.23 -17.91 -19.28
CA PHE A 170 44.78 -18.05 -19.34
C PHE A 170 44.28 -17.33 -20.60
N GLN A 171 43.26 -17.86 -21.28
CA GLN A 171 42.69 -17.24 -22.48
C GLN A 171 41.18 -17.04 -22.33
N TYR A 172 40.69 -15.92 -22.86
CA TYR A 172 39.27 -15.66 -23.07
C TYR A 172 39.10 -14.96 -24.41
N SER A 173 37.88 -14.86 -24.93
CA SER A 173 37.63 -14.08 -26.13
C SER A 173 36.44 -13.14 -25.97
N THR A 174 36.40 -12.14 -26.84
CA THR A 174 35.34 -11.13 -26.90
C THR A 174 34.86 -10.96 -28.33
N GLY A 175 33.55 -10.87 -28.52
CA GLY A 175 32.88 -10.64 -29.80
C GLY A 175 31.38 -10.88 -29.67
N PRO A 176 30.61 -10.76 -30.76
CA PRO A 176 29.24 -11.26 -30.77
C PRO A 176 29.23 -12.80 -30.76
N ALA A 177 28.13 -13.42 -30.30
CA ALA A 177 28.03 -14.87 -30.15
C ALA A 177 28.33 -15.67 -31.42
N ALA A 178 28.02 -15.13 -32.61
CA ALA A 178 28.29 -15.74 -33.92
C ALA A 178 29.70 -15.46 -34.49
N GLY A 179 30.52 -14.68 -33.77
CA GLY A 179 31.84 -14.22 -34.22
C GLY A 179 31.78 -13.02 -35.17
N PRO A 180 32.95 -12.46 -35.56
CA PRO A 180 34.30 -12.94 -35.26
C PRO A 180 34.73 -12.70 -33.81
N TYR A 181 35.60 -13.56 -33.28
CA TYR A 181 36.11 -13.50 -31.90
C TYR A 181 37.51 -12.88 -31.84
N THR A 182 37.75 -12.02 -30.86
CA THR A 182 39.08 -11.51 -30.52
C THR A 182 39.58 -12.22 -29.26
N VAL A 183 40.69 -12.97 -29.38
CA VAL A 183 41.27 -13.70 -28.24
C VAL A 183 42.22 -12.79 -27.44
N HIS A 184 42.08 -12.86 -26.13
CA HIS A 184 42.87 -12.14 -25.13
C HIS A 184 43.54 -13.14 -24.18
N TYR A 185 44.63 -12.71 -23.57
CA TYR A 185 45.49 -13.54 -22.74
C TYR A 185 45.79 -12.88 -21.40
N VAL A 186 45.83 -13.67 -20.33
CA VAL A 186 46.30 -13.24 -19.01
C VAL A 186 47.44 -14.14 -18.56
N ALA A 187 48.63 -13.55 -18.39
CA ALA A 187 49.82 -14.23 -17.93
C ALA A 187 50.02 -14.06 -16.41
N ALA A 188 50.67 -15.02 -15.75
CA ALA A 188 50.98 -14.90 -14.33
C ALA A 188 51.89 -13.70 -14.00
N SER A 189 52.93 -13.46 -14.82
CA SER A 189 53.95 -12.42 -14.53
C SER A 189 54.52 -11.71 -15.76
N SER A 190 54.50 -12.32 -16.94
CA SER A 190 55.03 -11.72 -18.17
C SER A 190 54.28 -12.20 -19.41
N CYS A 191 54.01 -11.28 -20.32
CA CYS A 191 53.33 -11.54 -21.59
C CYS A 191 54.27 -11.94 -22.74
N GLY A 192 55.59 -11.89 -22.56
CA GLY A 192 56.55 -12.04 -23.65
C GLY A 192 56.21 -11.10 -24.82
N SER A 193 56.20 -11.63 -26.04
CA SER A 193 55.81 -10.93 -27.27
C SER A 193 54.32 -11.10 -27.66
N ARG A 194 53.47 -11.62 -26.77
CA ARG A 194 52.07 -11.93 -27.08
C ARG A 194 51.22 -10.64 -27.15
N THR A 195 50.54 -10.44 -28.27
CA THR A 195 49.52 -9.38 -28.44
C THR A 195 48.23 -9.71 -27.67
N ASN A 196 47.45 -8.68 -27.30
CA ASN A 196 46.24 -8.82 -26.48
C ASN A 196 46.48 -9.54 -25.14
N CYS A 197 47.65 -9.34 -24.54
CA CYS A 197 48.03 -9.95 -23.28
C CYS A 197 48.22 -8.91 -22.19
N VAL A 198 47.73 -9.21 -20.99
CA VAL A 198 48.04 -8.48 -19.76
C VAL A 198 48.58 -9.44 -18.68
N VAL A 199 49.25 -8.89 -17.67
CA VAL A 199 49.70 -9.67 -16.50
C VAL A 199 48.59 -9.77 -15.46
N ALA A 200 48.63 -10.78 -14.60
CA ALA A 200 47.63 -11.03 -13.56
C ALA A 200 47.41 -9.84 -12.61
N SER A 201 48.41 -8.99 -12.41
CA SER A 201 48.34 -7.78 -11.60
C SER A 201 47.76 -6.55 -12.33
N ASP A 202 47.41 -6.68 -13.61
CA ASP A 202 46.83 -5.58 -14.38
C ASP A 202 45.47 -5.14 -13.82
N THR A 203 45.29 -3.83 -13.69
CA THR A 203 44.07 -3.18 -13.16
C THR A 203 43.53 -2.14 -14.15
N SER A 204 44.03 -2.14 -15.39
CA SER A 204 43.78 -1.09 -16.39
C SER A 204 42.34 -1.00 -16.88
N GLY A 205 41.52 -2.02 -16.65
CA GLY A 205 40.20 -2.16 -17.28
C GLY A 205 40.18 -3.07 -18.52
N THR A 206 41.34 -3.59 -18.94
CA THR A 206 41.47 -4.36 -20.19
C THR A 206 40.90 -5.78 -20.07
N SER A 207 41.25 -6.50 -19.00
CA SER A 207 40.85 -7.92 -18.81
C SER A 207 40.02 -8.16 -17.55
N ALA A 208 39.63 -7.11 -16.85
CA ALA A 208 38.71 -7.07 -15.71
C ALA A 208 38.23 -5.61 -15.58
N PRO A 209 37.16 -5.31 -14.83
CA PRO A 209 36.75 -3.93 -14.58
C PRO A 209 37.88 -3.09 -13.97
N ALA A 210 37.95 -1.80 -14.33
CA ALA A 210 39.04 -0.92 -13.93
C ALA A 210 39.21 -0.90 -12.39
N GLY A 211 40.47 -1.02 -11.93
CA GLY A 211 40.80 -1.10 -10.50
C GLY A 211 40.79 -2.52 -9.91
N ILE A 212 40.31 -3.53 -10.64
CA ILE A 212 40.33 -4.94 -10.22
C ILE A 212 41.49 -5.68 -10.90
N ALA A 213 42.28 -6.41 -10.13
CA ALA A 213 43.39 -7.20 -10.68
C ALA A 213 42.86 -8.36 -11.53
N ALA A 214 43.23 -8.42 -12.80
CA ALA A 214 42.71 -9.41 -13.76
C ALA A 214 42.85 -10.86 -13.27
N GLY A 215 44.01 -11.22 -12.72
CA GLY A 215 44.26 -12.56 -12.22
C GLY A 215 43.43 -12.92 -10.99
N GLN A 216 43.12 -11.94 -10.12
CA GLN A 216 42.26 -12.18 -8.96
C GLN A 216 40.80 -12.37 -9.38
N ASN A 217 40.33 -11.57 -10.34
CA ASN A 217 38.98 -11.67 -10.89
C ASN A 217 38.75 -13.04 -11.55
N ILE A 218 39.71 -13.50 -12.37
CA ILE A 218 39.68 -14.81 -13.02
C ILE A 218 39.72 -15.94 -11.97
N ALA A 219 40.59 -15.84 -10.96
CA ALA A 219 40.67 -16.86 -9.92
C ALA A 219 39.37 -16.97 -9.10
N ASN A 220 38.71 -15.84 -8.82
CA ASN A 220 37.42 -15.82 -8.13
C ASN A 220 36.28 -16.36 -9.00
N TRP A 221 36.23 -15.99 -10.29
CA TRP A 221 35.31 -16.58 -11.25
C TRP A 221 35.45 -18.11 -11.27
N PHE A 222 36.68 -18.60 -11.39
CA PHE A 222 36.94 -20.04 -11.41
C PHE A 222 36.55 -20.72 -10.09
N ALA A 223 36.86 -20.13 -8.94
CA ALA A 223 36.52 -20.76 -7.68
C ALA A 223 35.02 -20.84 -7.39
N TYR A 224 34.23 -19.87 -7.86
CA TYR A 224 32.86 -19.66 -7.40
C TYR A 224 31.78 -19.66 -8.49
N TYR A 225 32.13 -19.65 -9.78
CA TYR A 225 31.16 -19.38 -10.85
C TYR A 225 31.36 -20.17 -12.15
N HIS A 226 32.48 -20.90 -12.36
CA HIS A 226 32.80 -21.45 -13.69
C HIS A 226 31.97 -22.65 -14.14
N THR A 227 31.24 -23.29 -13.24
CA THR A 227 30.24 -24.31 -13.57
C THR A 227 28.85 -23.85 -13.20
N ARG A 228 27.83 -24.41 -13.85
CA ARG A 228 26.42 -24.08 -13.58
C ARG A 228 26.06 -24.20 -12.09
N ILE A 229 26.55 -25.23 -11.40
CA ILE A 229 26.29 -25.42 -9.97
C ILE A 229 27.03 -24.41 -9.09
N LEU A 230 28.28 -24.06 -9.40
CA LEU A 230 29.03 -23.07 -8.61
C LEU A 230 28.38 -21.70 -8.77
N MET A 231 28.02 -21.34 -10.00
CA MET A 231 27.23 -20.15 -10.30
C MET A 231 25.91 -20.14 -9.52
N ALA A 232 25.13 -21.22 -9.54
CA ALA A 232 23.86 -21.31 -8.83
C ALA A 232 24.03 -21.18 -7.30
N LYS A 233 25.04 -21.84 -6.71
CA LYS A 233 25.37 -21.70 -5.28
C LYS A 233 25.70 -20.27 -4.92
N SER A 234 26.61 -19.63 -5.66
CA SER A 234 27.01 -18.25 -5.43
C SER A 234 25.84 -17.29 -5.60
N GLY A 235 25.03 -17.46 -6.64
CA GLY A 235 23.83 -16.66 -6.88
C GLY A 235 22.80 -16.79 -5.75
N LEU A 236 22.52 -18.01 -5.29
CA LEU A 236 21.62 -18.25 -4.16
C LEU A 236 22.16 -17.65 -2.85
N MET A 237 23.44 -17.80 -2.54
CA MET A 237 24.02 -17.20 -1.33
C MET A 237 23.95 -15.66 -1.36
N ASN A 238 24.18 -15.04 -2.52
CA ASN A 238 24.02 -13.60 -2.68
C ASN A 238 22.55 -13.16 -2.54
N ALA A 239 21.61 -13.88 -3.17
CA ALA A 239 20.19 -13.53 -3.12
C ALA A 239 19.59 -13.71 -1.71
N PHE A 240 19.88 -14.82 -1.06
CA PHE A 240 19.36 -15.14 0.27
C PHE A 240 20.14 -14.45 1.41
N GLY A 241 21.30 -13.85 1.12
CA GLY A 241 22.13 -13.18 2.13
C GLY A 241 21.43 -12.01 2.82
N ALA A 242 20.55 -11.30 2.09
CA ALA A 242 19.89 -10.07 2.52
C ALA A 242 18.37 -10.20 2.78
N ILE A 243 17.83 -11.41 2.82
CA ILE A 243 16.40 -11.63 3.14
C ILE A 243 16.13 -11.34 4.61
N ASP A 244 14.94 -10.81 4.91
CA ASP A 244 14.46 -10.59 6.28
C ASP A 244 14.50 -11.92 7.08
N PRO A 245 15.18 -11.96 8.24
CA PRO A 245 15.28 -13.13 9.11
C PRO A 245 13.96 -13.80 9.49
N LYS A 246 12.83 -13.09 9.41
CA LYS A 246 11.51 -13.61 9.77
C LYS A 246 10.92 -14.49 8.67
N PHE A 247 11.40 -14.40 7.42
CA PHE A 247 10.89 -15.15 6.28
C PHE A 247 10.95 -16.64 6.53
N ARG A 248 9.93 -17.39 6.09
CA ARG A 248 9.89 -18.82 6.34
C ARG A 248 10.43 -19.58 5.14
N ILE A 249 11.65 -20.10 5.24
CA ILE A 249 12.36 -20.73 4.12
C ILE A 249 12.43 -22.24 4.32
N GLY A 250 11.91 -22.98 3.36
CA GLY A 250 12.11 -24.41 3.18
C GLY A 250 12.97 -24.66 1.95
N PHE A 251 13.67 -25.78 1.91
CA PHE A 251 14.57 -26.06 0.79
C PHE A 251 14.85 -27.55 0.61
N GLY A 252 15.18 -27.92 -0.62
CA GLY A 252 15.58 -29.27 -1.00
C GLY A 252 16.19 -29.27 -2.39
N SER A 253 16.64 -30.45 -2.83
CA SER A 253 17.20 -30.66 -4.16
C SER A 253 16.33 -31.60 -4.99
N ILE A 254 16.36 -31.46 -6.31
CA ILE A 254 15.47 -32.23 -7.19
C ILE A 254 15.83 -33.73 -7.23
N ASN A 255 17.08 -34.13 -6.99
CA ASN A 255 17.51 -35.54 -6.89
C ASN A 255 17.80 -35.99 -5.45
N GLY A 256 17.67 -35.12 -4.46
CA GLY A 256 17.94 -35.45 -3.06
C GLY A 256 19.43 -35.48 -2.72
N GLN A 257 20.29 -34.82 -3.51
CA GLN A 257 21.68 -34.61 -3.11
C GLN A 257 21.78 -33.86 -1.79
N ASN A 258 22.72 -34.31 -0.97
CA ASN A 258 23.01 -33.76 0.36
C ASN A 258 21.80 -33.74 1.34
N ASN A 259 20.83 -34.63 1.19
CA ASN A 259 19.68 -34.74 2.12
C ASN A 259 20.10 -34.94 3.59
N SER A 260 21.26 -35.56 3.85
CA SER A 260 21.80 -35.73 5.20
C SER A 260 22.13 -34.41 5.92
N ALA A 261 22.29 -33.31 5.18
CA ALA A 261 22.52 -31.97 5.71
C ALA A 261 21.25 -31.11 5.78
N LEU A 262 20.09 -31.64 5.38
CA LEU A 262 18.82 -30.92 5.54
C LEU A 262 18.42 -30.89 7.03
N PRO A 263 17.98 -29.75 7.56
CA PRO A 263 17.54 -29.66 8.95
C PRO A 263 16.22 -30.40 9.20
N SER A 264 16.00 -30.77 10.46
CA SER A 264 14.76 -31.40 10.95
C SER A 264 13.78 -30.34 11.45
N PRO A 265 12.45 -30.44 11.24
CA PRO A 265 11.76 -31.54 10.58
C PRO A 265 11.83 -31.47 9.05
N GLN A 266 11.57 -32.61 8.41
CA GLN A 266 11.61 -32.78 6.97
C GLN A 266 10.31 -33.39 6.46
N PHE A 267 9.82 -32.92 5.32
CA PHE A 267 8.74 -33.52 4.58
C PHE A 267 9.29 -34.38 3.43
N SER A 268 8.67 -35.51 3.13
CA SER A 268 9.09 -36.35 1.99
C SER A 268 7.91 -36.86 1.17
N ALA A 269 7.98 -36.66 -0.15
CA ALA A 269 7.01 -37.15 -1.12
C ALA A 269 7.68 -37.39 -2.48
N ASN A 270 7.22 -38.37 -3.26
CA ASN A 270 7.75 -38.70 -4.59
C ASN A 270 9.28 -38.87 -4.66
N GLY A 271 9.91 -39.38 -3.58
CA GLY A 271 11.36 -39.51 -3.50
C GLY A 271 12.10 -38.16 -3.46
N LYS A 272 11.44 -37.11 -2.99
CA LYS A 272 12.00 -35.78 -2.70
C LYS A 272 11.88 -35.53 -1.21
N THR A 273 12.89 -34.88 -0.64
CA THR A 273 12.93 -34.50 0.77
C THR A 273 13.11 -32.99 0.85
N ILE A 274 12.28 -32.33 1.64
CA ILE A 274 12.21 -30.88 1.81
C ILE A 274 12.43 -30.59 3.28
N ALA A 275 13.39 -29.75 3.61
CA ALA A 275 13.47 -29.11 4.91
C ALA A 275 12.25 -28.21 5.09
N GLU A 276 11.51 -28.39 6.18
CA GLU A 276 10.29 -27.64 6.42
C GLU A 276 10.55 -26.13 6.55
N VAL A 277 9.58 -25.33 6.11
CA VAL A 277 9.60 -23.87 6.19
C VAL A 277 9.64 -23.41 7.64
N LYS A 278 10.65 -22.61 7.97
CA LYS A 278 10.86 -21.99 9.29
C LYS A 278 11.46 -20.59 9.14
N PRO A 279 11.28 -19.70 10.14
CA PRO A 279 11.97 -18.40 10.16
C PRO A 279 13.45 -18.58 9.82
N PHE A 280 13.94 -17.79 8.86
CA PHE A 280 15.25 -17.99 8.27
C PHE A 280 16.37 -17.73 9.27
N GLY A 281 16.19 -16.74 10.15
CA GLY A 281 17.23 -16.28 11.07
C GLY A 281 18.25 -15.37 10.38
N ASP A 282 19.09 -14.73 11.19
CA ASP A 282 20.11 -13.79 10.71
C ASP A 282 21.44 -14.48 10.34
N GLY A 283 21.58 -15.77 10.66
CA GLY A 283 22.78 -16.57 10.40
C GLY A 283 23.83 -16.46 11.50
N SER A 284 23.51 -15.83 12.63
CA SER A 284 24.41 -15.72 13.79
C SER A 284 24.53 -17.03 14.58
N SER A 285 23.51 -17.90 14.53
CA SER A 285 23.52 -19.21 15.16
C SER A 285 23.65 -20.33 14.14
N SER A 286 24.42 -21.37 14.48
CA SER A 286 24.64 -22.54 13.62
C SER A 286 23.41 -23.41 13.44
N THR A 287 22.38 -23.24 14.28
CA THR A 287 21.11 -23.99 14.23
C THR A 287 19.97 -23.16 13.62
N ASP A 288 20.26 -21.95 13.16
CA ASP A 288 19.28 -21.16 12.44
C ASP A 288 19.16 -21.66 11.00
N GLN A 289 17.95 -21.59 10.45
CA GLN A 289 17.62 -22.10 9.12
C GLN A 289 18.54 -21.54 8.03
N LYS A 290 19.02 -20.30 8.16
CA LYS A 290 19.99 -19.66 7.27
C LYS A 290 21.34 -20.35 7.32
N SER A 291 21.89 -20.61 8.51
CA SER A 291 23.15 -21.33 8.65
C SER A 291 23.06 -22.76 8.10
N GLU A 292 21.93 -23.43 8.34
CA GLU A 292 21.65 -24.78 7.83
C GLU A 292 21.47 -24.79 6.31
N PHE A 293 20.83 -23.77 5.74
CA PHE A 293 20.73 -23.57 4.28
C PHE A 293 22.11 -23.43 3.64
N TRP A 294 23.01 -22.63 4.23
CA TRP A 294 24.39 -22.49 3.74
C TRP A 294 25.17 -23.80 3.84
N ALA A 295 25.02 -24.53 4.95
CA ALA A 295 25.68 -25.81 5.16
C ALA A 295 25.22 -26.87 4.13
N TRP A 296 23.91 -26.94 3.89
CA TRP A 296 23.33 -27.79 2.85
C TRP A 296 23.78 -27.38 1.45
N LEU A 297 23.66 -26.12 1.09
CA LEU A 297 23.96 -25.62 -0.25
C LEU A 297 25.43 -25.82 -0.63
N LYS A 298 26.36 -25.58 0.32
CA LYS A 298 27.79 -25.80 0.11
C LYS A 298 28.10 -27.25 -0.30
N GLY A 299 27.43 -28.23 0.31
CA GLY A 299 27.68 -29.66 0.11
C GLY A 299 26.96 -30.31 -1.09
N ILE A 300 26.22 -29.55 -1.90
CA ILE A 300 25.55 -30.10 -3.09
C ILE A 300 26.56 -30.45 -4.17
N ASP A 301 26.58 -31.70 -4.61
CA ASP A 301 27.38 -32.17 -5.75
C ASP A 301 26.46 -32.70 -6.86
N PRO A 302 26.54 -32.19 -8.10
CA PRO A 302 25.62 -32.58 -9.16
C PRO A 302 25.76 -34.03 -9.61
N ASN A 303 24.64 -34.74 -9.74
CA ASN A 303 24.56 -36.09 -10.29
C ASN A 303 23.12 -36.44 -10.69
N TYR A 304 22.93 -37.52 -11.45
CA TYR A 304 21.62 -38.08 -11.83
C TYR A 304 20.81 -37.21 -12.83
N SER A 305 19.53 -37.53 -12.93
CA SER A 305 18.56 -37.01 -13.91
C SER A 305 17.93 -35.67 -13.46
N THR A 306 16.92 -35.14 -14.15
CA THR A 306 16.30 -33.82 -13.87
C THR A 306 14.78 -33.96 -13.68
N PRO A 307 14.29 -34.58 -12.57
CA PRO A 307 12.88 -34.91 -12.37
C PRO A 307 12.02 -33.73 -11.86
N LEU A 308 12.02 -32.61 -12.59
CA LEU A 308 11.39 -31.34 -12.16
C LEU A 308 9.91 -31.47 -11.80
N ARG A 309 9.13 -32.19 -12.62
CA ARG A 309 7.69 -32.35 -12.40
C ARG A 309 7.40 -33.03 -11.05
N SER A 310 8.20 -34.04 -10.70
CA SER A 310 8.08 -34.74 -9.41
C SER A 310 8.55 -33.89 -8.24
N ALA A 311 9.55 -33.03 -8.45
CA ALA A 311 10.00 -32.04 -7.45
C ALA A 311 8.91 -31.00 -7.16
N LEU A 312 8.30 -30.42 -8.19
CA LEU A 312 7.22 -29.45 -8.02
C LEU A 312 5.97 -30.07 -7.37
N ASP A 313 5.59 -31.31 -7.76
CA ASP A 313 4.46 -32.01 -7.11
C ASP A 313 4.74 -32.31 -5.63
N ALA A 314 6.00 -32.59 -5.25
CA ALA A 314 6.37 -32.79 -3.86
C ALA A 314 6.18 -31.51 -3.02
N VAL A 315 6.56 -30.34 -3.55
CA VAL A 315 6.32 -29.05 -2.88
C VAL A 315 4.83 -28.75 -2.77
N GLY A 316 4.07 -29.00 -3.83
CA GLY A 316 2.61 -28.85 -3.79
C GLY A 316 1.95 -29.71 -2.71
N ARG A 317 2.36 -30.98 -2.57
CA ARG A 317 1.89 -31.87 -1.47
C ARG A 317 2.33 -31.42 -0.09
N TYR A 318 3.50 -30.79 0.00
CA TYR A 318 3.97 -30.22 1.25
C TYR A 318 3.07 -29.07 1.69
N TYR A 319 2.68 -28.16 0.78
CA TYR A 319 1.74 -27.08 1.09
C TYR A 319 0.31 -27.55 1.40
N GLN A 320 -0.04 -28.80 1.12
CA GLN A 320 -1.29 -29.39 1.61
C GLN A 320 -1.25 -29.80 3.09
N GLN A 321 -0.05 -29.89 3.69
CA GLN A 321 0.11 -30.19 5.13
C GLN A 321 -0.22 -28.97 5.99
N ALA A 322 -0.45 -29.16 7.30
CA ALA A 322 -0.77 -28.06 8.23
C ALA A 322 0.46 -27.17 8.51
N GLN A 323 1.63 -27.79 8.69
CA GLN A 323 2.85 -27.12 9.18
C GLN A 323 3.25 -25.82 8.45
N PRO A 324 3.15 -25.70 7.12
CA PRO A 324 3.42 -24.44 6.44
C PRO A 324 2.54 -23.28 6.93
N TRP A 325 1.30 -23.57 7.29
CA TRP A 325 0.28 -22.57 7.67
C TRP A 325 0.32 -22.25 9.16
N GLU A 326 0.93 -23.10 9.99
CA GLU A 326 1.01 -22.92 11.44
C GLU A 326 1.81 -21.66 11.85
N THR A 327 1.34 -20.96 12.89
CA THR A 327 2.01 -19.79 13.47
C THR A 327 3.46 -20.11 13.82
N SER A 328 3.71 -21.21 14.53
CA SER A 328 5.05 -21.69 14.89
C SER A 328 5.04 -23.19 15.23
N SER A 329 6.20 -23.78 15.51
CA SER A 329 6.28 -25.19 15.95
C SER A 329 5.65 -25.45 17.33
N THR A 330 5.36 -24.40 18.11
CA THR A 330 4.74 -24.50 19.44
C THR A 330 3.29 -24.02 19.45
N ASP A 331 2.87 -23.31 18.40
CA ASP A 331 1.51 -22.81 18.19
C ASP A 331 1.05 -23.27 16.82
N THR A 332 0.28 -24.36 16.82
CA THR A 332 -0.23 -25.04 15.63
C THR A 332 -1.48 -24.37 15.06
N THR A 333 -1.79 -23.14 15.47
CA THR A 333 -2.86 -22.35 14.85
C THR A 333 -2.48 -22.05 13.41
N GLU A 334 -3.31 -22.46 12.46
CA GLU A 334 -3.10 -22.21 11.04
C GLU A 334 -3.56 -20.81 10.64
N LEU A 335 -2.73 -20.10 9.87
CA LEU A 335 -2.97 -18.74 9.43
C LEU A 335 -3.55 -18.74 8.01
N ALA A 336 -4.86 -18.45 7.93
CA ALA A 336 -5.68 -18.42 6.72
C ALA A 336 -5.13 -17.51 5.58
N CYS A 337 -4.39 -16.48 5.94
CA CYS A 337 -3.90 -15.46 5.02
C CYS A 337 -2.41 -15.61 4.64
N ARG A 338 -1.73 -16.66 5.11
CA ARG A 338 -0.31 -16.86 4.77
C ARG A 338 -0.18 -17.16 3.28
N GLN A 339 0.92 -16.72 2.66
CA GLN A 339 1.22 -17.01 1.26
C GLN A 339 2.27 -18.12 1.14
N SER A 340 2.25 -18.84 0.02
CA SER A 340 3.23 -19.90 -0.28
C SER A 340 3.78 -19.79 -1.69
N TYR A 341 5.10 -19.68 -1.78
CA TYR A 341 5.86 -19.51 -3.01
C TYR A 341 6.86 -20.66 -3.19
N THR A 342 6.98 -21.14 -4.42
CA THR A 342 7.99 -22.12 -4.80
C THR A 342 8.96 -21.49 -5.79
N ILE A 343 10.26 -21.62 -5.54
CA ILE A 343 11.31 -21.27 -6.50
C ILE A 343 11.90 -22.58 -7.01
N LEU A 344 11.66 -22.89 -8.29
CA LEU A 344 12.19 -24.05 -8.96
C LEU A 344 13.33 -23.61 -9.89
N THR A 345 14.56 -24.00 -9.57
CA THR A 345 15.72 -23.73 -10.42
C THR A 345 16.01 -24.95 -11.29
N THR A 346 16.47 -24.74 -12.52
CA THR A 346 16.87 -25.82 -13.45
C THR A 346 17.76 -25.34 -14.58
N ASP A 347 18.49 -26.27 -15.20
CA ASP A 347 19.20 -26.01 -16.45
C ASP A 347 18.32 -25.97 -17.72
N GLY A 348 17.01 -26.25 -17.58
CA GLY A 348 16.00 -26.04 -18.63
C GLY A 348 15.33 -27.33 -19.11
N PHE A 349 16.01 -28.47 -19.06
CA PHE A 349 15.48 -29.73 -19.59
C PHE A 349 14.99 -30.64 -18.47
N TRP A 350 13.69 -30.92 -18.42
CA TRP A 350 13.17 -31.95 -17.52
C TRP A 350 13.10 -33.34 -18.17
N ASN A 351 13.21 -34.37 -17.33
CA ASN A 351 13.07 -35.78 -17.69
C ASN A 351 12.49 -36.60 -16.52
N GLY A 352 12.37 -37.92 -16.70
CA GLY A 352 11.80 -38.82 -15.70
C GLY A 352 10.27 -38.93 -15.71
N THR A 353 9.75 -39.91 -14.97
CA THR A 353 8.32 -40.23 -14.90
C THR A 353 7.65 -39.53 -13.71
N LEU A 354 6.43 -39.03 -13.94
CA LEU A 354 5.54 -38.52 -12.88
C LEU A 354 4.43 -39.55 -12.65
N SER A 355 4.61 -40.42 -11.65
CA SER A 355 3.61 -41.43 -11.29
C SER A 355 2.39 -40.76 -10.64
N SER A 356 1.19 -41.05 -11.14
CA SER A 356 -0.07 -40.42 -10.70
C SER A 356 -0.06 -38.89 -10.83
N GLY A 357 0.45 -38.40 -11.97
CA GLY A 357 0.50 -36.98 -12.30
C GLY A 357 -0.88 -36.31 -12.41
N PRO A 358 -0.91 -34.98 -12.54
CA PRO A 358 -2.14 -34.17 -12.54
C PRO A 358 -3.10 -34.42 -13.72
N GLY A 359 -2.69 -35.18 -14.75
CA GLY A 359 -3.40 -35.21 -16.03
C GLY A 359 -3.25 -33.86 -16.75
N ASN A 360 -4.25 -33.47 -17.54
CA ASN A 360 -4.36 -32.12 -18.11
C ASN A 360 -5.10 -31.20 -17.11
N ALA A 361 -4.39 -30.70 -16.11
CA ALA A 361 -4.97 -29.88 -15.06
C ALA A 361 -5.32 -28.48 -15.57
N ASP A 362 -4.60 -27.92 -16.53
CA ASP A 362 -4.92 -26.60 -17.08
C ASP A 362 -6.00 -26.64 -18.16
N GLY A 363 -6.18 -27.76 -18.85
CA GLY A 363 -7.27 -28.02 -19.77
C GLY A 363 -8.62 -28.30 -19.10
N THR A 364 -8.67 -28.35 -17.77
CA THR A 364 -9.90 -28.59 -16.99
C THR A 364 -10.21 -27.42 -16.05
N ALA A 365 -11.49 -27.03 -15.97
CA ALA A 365 -11.92 -26.01 -15.01
C ALA A 365 -11.54 -26.39 -13.56
N GLY A 366 -11.34 -25.39 -12.71
CA GLY A 366 -11.08 -25.59 -11.27
C GLY A 366 -12.37 -25.78 -10.46
N PRO A 367 -12.25 -26.16 -9.18
CA PRO A 367 -13.37 -25.99 -8.24
C PRO A 367 -13.70 -24.50 -8.07
N THR A 368 -14.92 -24.20 -7.62
CA THR A 368 -15.29 -22.85 -7.18
C THR A 368 -14.78 -22.64 -5.76
N ASN A 369 -13.79 -21.77 -5.60
CA ASN A 369 -13.30 -21.34 -4.29
C ASN A 369 -14.16 -20.17 -3.80
N THR A 370 -14.57 -20.19 -2.54
CA THR A 370 -15.37 -19.13 -1.90
C THR A 370 -14.68 -18.61 -0.66
N GLY A 371 -14.73 -17.30 -0.44
CA GLY A 371 -14.10 -16.63 0.70
C GLY A 371 -15.11 -16.01 1.67
N PRO A 372 -14.66 -15.60 2.87
CA PRO A 372 -15.52 -15.08 3.94
C PRO A 372 -16.19 -13.72 3.62
N ASN A 373 -15.76 -13.05 2.56
CA ASN A 373 -16.29 -11.75 2.11
C ASN A 373 -17.23 -11.88 0.89
N GLY A 374 -17.79 -13.06 0.63
CA GLY A 374 -18.68 -13.30 -0.53
C GLY A 374 -17.96 -13.36 -1.88
N GLN A 375 -16.63 -13.25 -1.89
CA GLN A 375 -15.79 -13.47 -3.07
C GLN A 375 -15.86 -14.94 -3.52
N SER A 376 -15.90 -15.13 -4.84
CA SER A 376 -15.94 -16.44 -5.49
C SER A 376 -15.09 -16.43 -6.74
N TYR A 377 -14.30 -17.47 -6.95
CA TYR A 377 -13.45 -17.62 -8.12
C TYR A 377 -13.45 -19.05 -8.64
N THR A 378 -13.52 -19.19 -9.95
CA THR A 378 -13.38 -20.47 -10.65
C THR A 378 -12.40 -20.29 -11.81
N TYR A 379 -11.31 -21.05 -11.78
CA TYR A 379 -10.39 -21.10 -12.91
C TYR A 379 -11.12 -21.54 -14.19
N ARG A 380 -10.91 -20.78 -15.28
CA ARG A 380 -11.40 -21.10 -16.61
C ARG A 380 -10.25 -21.63 -17.45
N ASN A 381 -10.46 -22.78 -18.07
CA ASN A 381 -9.52 -23.44 -18.97
C ASN A 381 -9.44 -22.70 -20.32
N VAL A 382 -8.76 -21.55 -20.33
CA VAL A 382 -8.54 -20.70 -21.51
C VAL A 382 -7.08 -20.33 -21.64
N ALA A 383 -6.64 -19.98 -22.85
CA ALA A 383 -5.31 -19.41 -23.06
C ALA A 383 -5.15 -18.06 -22.31
N PRO A 384 -3.95 -17.71 -21.83
CA PRO A 384 -2.68 -18.42 -22.03
C PRO A 384 -2.44 -19.61 -21.08
N TYR A 385 -3.41 -19.95 -20.22
CA TYR A 385 -3.23 -20.99 -19.19
C TYR A 385 -3.43 -22.41 -19.72
N ALA A 386 -4.49 -22.66 -20.48
CA ALA A 386 -4.85 -24.01 -20.90
C ALA A 386 -4.13 -24.46 -22.18
N ASP A 387 -3.72 -25.72 -22.22
CA ASP A 387 -3.32 -26.41 -23.45
C ASP A 387 -3.93 -27.83 -23.58
N SER A 388 -3.47 -28.61 -24.58
CA SER A 388 -3.95 -29.97 -24.82
C SER A 388 -3.04 -31.07 -24.27
N GLN A 389 -1.90 -30.72 -23.68
CA GLN A 389 -0.90 -31.65 -23.17
C GLN A 389 -1.30 -32.15 -21.79
N SER A 390 -0.55 -33.11 -21.25
CA SER A 390 -0.89 -33.70 -19.95
C SER A 390 0.36 -34.06 -19.19
N ASN A 391 0.27 -33.91 -17.86
CA ASN A 391 1.38 -34.12 -16.95
C ASN A 391 2.61 -33.29 -17.32
N THR A 392 2.42 -32.07 -17.81
CA THR A 392 3.49 -31.07 -18.02
C THR A 392 3.90 -30.46 -16.68
N LEU A 393 4.93 -29.62 -16.68
CA LEU A 393 5.24 -28.82 -15.49
C LEU A 393 4.13 -27.79 -15.22
N ALA A 394 3.56 -27.23 -16.29
CA ALA A 394 2.43 -26.30 -16.22
C ALA A 394 1.18 -26.92 -15.59
N ASP A 395 0.90 -28.20 -15.86
CA ASP A 395 -0.19 -28.93 -15.21
C ASP A 395 0.02 -29.07 -13.69
N VAL A 396 1.25 -29.32 -13.26
CA VAL A 396 1.57 -29.45 -11.83
C VAL A 396 1.37 -28.11 -11.14
N ALA A 397 1.90 -27.01 -11.70
CA ALA A 397 1.69 -25.67 -11.16
C ALA A 397 0.19 -25.32 -11.07
N MET A 398 -0.57 -25.54 -12.16
CA MET A 398 -1.99 -25.27 -12.21
C MET A 398 -2.79 -26.08 -11.18
N LYS A 399 -2.46 -27.37 -10.99
CA LYS A 399 -3.12 -28.22 -9.98
C LYS A 399 -3.02 -27.62 -8.57
N TYR A 400 -1.86 -27.10 -8.19
CA TYR A 400 -1.65 -26.57 -6.84
C TYR A 400 -1.99 -25.08 -6.70
N TRP A 401 -2.20 -24.39 -7.82
CA TRP A 401 -2.74 -23.03 -7.82
C TRP A 401 -4.28 -23.04 -7.77
N LYS A 402 -4.97 -23.78 -8.64
CA LYS A 402 -6.44 -23.69 -8.78
C LYS A 402 -7.25 -24.33 -7.64
N ASN A 403 -6.64 -25.22 -6.87
CA ASN A 403 -7.28 -25.92 -5.76
C ASN A 403 -6.90 -25.28 -4.43
N ASP A 404 -7.87 -25.12 -3.55
CA ASP A 404 -7.64 -24.88 -2.12
C ASP A 404 -6.81 -26.04 -1.53
N LEU A 405 -5.61 -25.72 -1.05
CA LEU A 405 -4.66 -26.67 -0.47
C LEU A 405 -5.01 -27.01 0.98
N ARG A 406 -5.91 -26.25 1.62
CA ARG A 406 -6.39 -26.46 2.99
C ARG A 406 -7.93 -26.37 3.03
N PRO A 407 -8.65 -27.21 2.27
CA PRO A 407 -10.10 -27.10 2.13
C PRO A 407 -10.82 -27.41 3.46
N GLY A 408 -12.04 -26.90 3.61
CA GLY A 408 -12.85 -26.74 4.84
C GLY A 408 -12.96 -27.90 5.85
N THR A 409 -12.41 -29.09 5.58
CA THR A 409 -12.08 -30.09 6.62
C THR A 409 -10.98 -29.62 7.59
N SER A 410 -10.17 -28.64 7.20
CA SER A 410 -9.14 -27.97 8.02
C SER A 410 -9.73 -26.91 8.97
N GLY A 411 -10.92 -26.37 8.67
CA GLY A 411 -11.54 -25.27 9.41
C GLY A 411 -10.95 -23.88 9.15
N ILE A 412 -10.02 -23.72 8.19
CA ILE A 412 -9.43 -22.41 7.87
C ILE A 412 -10.17 -21.70 6.74
N ALA A 413 -10.30 -20.37 6.85
CA ALA A 413 -10.96 -19.55 5.84
C ALA A 413 -10.04 -19.24 4.64
N ASN A 414 -10.63 -18.91 3.50
CA ASN A 414 -9.90 -18.46 2.31
C ASN A 414 -9.67 -16.94 2.38
N GLU A 415 -8.55 -16.57 3.01
CA GLU A 415 -8.15 -15.20 3.31
C GLU A 415 -6.74 -14.84 2.82
N VAL A 416 -6.16 -15.65 1.93
CA VAL A 416 -4.86 -15.32 1.30
C VAL A 416 -5.03 -14.00 0.54
N PRO A 417 -4.17 -12.98 0.76
CA PRO A 417 -4.31 -11.71 0.07
C PRO A 417 -4.10 -11.89 -1.45
N PRO A 418 -5.11 -11.57 -2.30
CA PRO A 418 -4.95 -11.63 -3.74
C PRO A 418 -4.19 -10.39 -4.27
N SER A 419 -3.75 -10.47 -5.51
CA SER A 419 -3.14 -9.37 -6.26
C SER A 419 -3.66 -9.34 -7.70
N THR A 420 -3.27 -8.34 -8.48
CA THR A 420 -3.57 -8.30 -9.93
C THR A 420 -2.98 -9.50 -10.66
N ASP A 421 -1.80 -9.94 -10.23
CA ASP A 421 -1.04 -10.99 -10.91
C ASP A 421 -1.37 -12.38 -10.37
N ASP A 422 -1.97 -12.48 -9.17
CA ASP A 422 -2.42 -13.70 -8.53
C ASP A 422 -3.77 -13.47 -7.84
N PRO A 423 -4.91 -13.78 -8.47
CA PRO A 423 -6.24 -13.51 -7.92
C PRO A 423 -6.65 -14.50 -6.83
N ALA A 424 -5.80 -15.47 -6.48
CA ALA A 424 -6.16 -16.53 -5.55
C ALA A 424 -6.23 -16.02 -4.10
N PHE A 425 -7.41 -16.14 -3.50
CA PHE A 425 -7.64 -15.82 -2.09
C PHE A 425 -7.72 -17.05 -1.17
N TRP A 426 -7.50 -18.25 -1.73
CA TRP A 426 -7.44 -19.52 -0.99
C TRP A 426 -6.00 -19.95 -0.76
N GLN A 427 -5.76 -20.98 0.05
CA GLN A 427 -4.40 -21.51 0.24
C GLN A 427 -3.92 -22.19 -1.05
N HIS A 428 -2.89 -21.64 -1.69
CA HIS A 428 -2.41 -22.08 -3.02
C HIS A 428 -0.89 -21.97 -3.16
N MET A 429 -0.31 -22.62 -4.16
CA MET A 429 1.13 -22.52 -4.47
C MET A 429 1.41 -21.60 -5.66
N THR A 430 2.05 -20.46 -5.40
CA THR A 430 2.58 -19.59 -6.46
C THR A 430 3.94 -20.13 -6.95
N THR A 431 4.14 -20.27 -8.26
CA THR A 431 5.31 -20.98 -8.83
C THR A 431 6.24 -20.06 -9.63
N PHE A 432 7.49 -19.92 -9.18
CA PHE A 432 8.58 -19.30 -9.93
C PHE A 432 9.47 -20.37 -10.55
N THR A 433 9.81 -20.18 -11.82
CA THR A 433 10.73 -21.06 -12.56
C THR A 433 11.93 -20.26 -13.02
N LEU A 434 13.11 -20.83 -12.82
CA LEU A 434 14.38 -20.22 -13.21
C LEU A 434 15.20 -21.22 -14.02
N GLY A 435 15.27 -20.99 -15.33
CA GLY A 435 16.08 -21.76 -16.29
C GLY A 435 17.49 -21.18 -16.48
N LEU A 436 18.42 -21.99 -16.97
CA LEU A 436 19.79 -21.56 -17.29
C LEU A 436 20.07 -21.63 -18.79
N GLY A 437 20.43 -20.52 -19.41
CA GLY A 437 21.05 -20.47 -20.74
C GLY A 437 20.12 -20.53 -21.96
N PHE A 438 18.81 -20.71 -21.80
CA PHE A 438 17.90 -20.96 -22.92
C PHE A 438 16.70 -20.00 -22.99
N THR A 439 16.40 -19.49 -24.18
CA THR A 439 15.13 -18.78 -24.44
C THR A 439 14.04 -19.78 -24.87
N PRO A 440 12.78 -19.61 -24.42
CA PRO A 440 11.66 -20.41 -24.91
C PRO A 440 11.53 -20.36 -26.44
N VAL A 441 11.28 -21.51 -27.06
CA VAL A 441 11.09 -21.66 -28.53
C VAL A 441 9.79 -22.40 -28.83
N GLY A 442 9.31 -22.34 -30.07
CA GLY A 442 8.14 -23.10 -30.52
C GLY A 442 6.78 -22.50 -30.14
N ILE A 443 6.75 -21.34 -29.46
CA ILE A 443 5.52 -20.60 -29.18
C ILE A 443 4.95 -20.03 -30.49
N THR A 444 3.66 -20.21 -30.70
CA THR A 444 2.91 -19.67 -31.84
C THR A 444 2.04 -18.52 -31.38
N PRO A 445 1.92 -17.40 -32.14
CA PRO A 445 2.68 -17.06 -33.34
C PRO A 445 4.19 -16.84 -33.07
N THR A 446 5.03 -17.12 -34.07
CA THR A 446 6.47 -16.87 -33.97
C THR A 446 6.75 -15.39 -33.67
N GLY A 447 7.65 -15.13 -32.72
CA GLY A 447 7.98 -13.78 -32.26
C GLY A 447 7.21 -13.31 -31.03
N THR A 448 6.25 -14.12 -30.54
CA THR A 448 5.59 -13.88 -29.25
C THR A 448 6.62 -13.95 -28.13
N THR A 449 6.69 -12.90 -27.30
CA THR A 449 7.59 -12.84 -26.15
C THR A 449 6.91 -13.33 -24.88
N ILE A 450 7.70 -13.79 -23.90
CA ILE A 450 7.16 -14.20 -22.60
C ILE A 450 6.48 -13.03 -21.88
N GLN A 451 7.04 -11.83 -22.01
CA GLN A 451 6.42 -10.63 -21.44
C GLN A 451 5.00 -10.40 -21.97
N GLN A 452 4.77 -10.54 -23.29
CA GLN A 452 3.43 -10.39 -23.86
C GLN A 452 2.44 -11.43 -23.33
N ILE A 453 2.91 -12.64 -23.02
CA ILE A 453 2.08 -13.70 -22.45
C ILE A 453 1.71 -13.38 -20.99
N PHE A 454 2.66 -12.90 -20.19
CA PHE A 454 2.38 -12.45 -18.82
C PHE A 454 1.46 -11.22 -18.80
N ASP A 455 1.67 -10.27 -19.72
CA ASP A 455 0.79 -9.10 -19.85
C ASP A 455 -0.65 -9.54 -20.16
N TRP A 456 -0.83 -10.52 -21.06
CA TRP A 456 -2.16 -11.09 -21.33
C TRP A 456 -2.73 -11.84 -20.11
N ALA A 457 -1.93 -12.68 -19.44
CA ALA A 457 -2.35 -13.39 -18.24
C ALA A 457 -2.85 -12.44 -17.13
N ASN A 458 -2.26 -11.24 -17.05
CA ASN A 458 -2.58 -10.17 -16.10
C ASN A 458 -3.62 -9.16 -16.63
N GLY A 459 -4.45 -9.55 -17.62
CA GLY A 459 -5.58 -8.74 -18.11
C GLY A 459 -5.32 -7.93 -19.38
N GLY A 460 -4.14 -8.07 -19.99
CA GLY A 460 -3.80 -7.48 -21.28
C GLY A 460 -4.51 -8.14 -22.48
N ALA A 461 -4.17 -7.67 -23.68
CA ALA A 461 -4.83 -8.10 -24.91
C ALA A 461 -4.49 -9.57 -25.28
N PRO A 462 -5.49 -10.38 -25.69
CA PRO A 462 -5.26 -11.76 -26.14
C PRO A 462 -4.38 -11.86 -27.38
N ILE A 463 -3.50 -12.88 -27.39
CA ILE A 463 -2.66 -13.18 -28.56
C ILE A 463 -3.42 -14.11 -29.51
N THR A 464 -3.69 -13.64 -30.73
CA THR A 464 -4.46 -14.40 -31.72
C THR A 464 -3.67 -15.59 -32.25
N GLY A 465 -4.29 -16.78 -32.25
CA GLY A 465 -3.65 -18.01 -32.72
C GLY A 465 -2.59 -18.56 -31.76
N PHE A 466 -2.64 -18.16 -30.48
CA PHE A 466 -1.67 -18.58 -29.48
C PHE A 466 -1.70 -20.08 -29.21
N SER A 467 -0.53 -20.71 -29.13
CA SER A 467 -0.39 -22.07 -28.61
C SER A 467 1.00 -22.33 -28.03
N TRP A 468 1.03 -23.03 -26.91
CA TRP A 468 2.26 -23.58 -26.34
C TRP A 468 2.79 -24.75 -27.18
N PRO A 469 4.13 -24.91 -27.30
CA PRO A 469 4.72 -26.07 -27.95
C PRO A 469 4.59 -27.31 -27.06
N ASN A 470 4.48 -28.49 -27.67
CA ASN A 470 4.40 -29.75 -26.91
C ASN A 470 5.75 -30.07 -26.23
N PRO A 471 5.83 -30.11 -24.88
CA PRO A 471 7.04 -30.48 -24.18
C PRO A 471 7.19 -32.01 -24.11
N SER A 472 8.44 -32.48 -24.03
CA SER A 472 8.73 -33.91 -23.93
C SER A 472 10.06 -34.14 -23.24
N GLN A 473 10.35 -35.38 -22.84
CA GLN A 473 11.60 -35.71 -22.17
C GLN A 473 12.82 -35.22 -22.98
N ASN A 474 13.71 -34.46 -22.34
CA ASN A 474 14.92 -33.88 -22.95
C ASN A 474 14.66 -33.01 -24.19
N SER A 475 13.57 -32.25 -24.21
CA SER A 475 13.19 -31.37 -25.34
C SER A 475 13.44 -29.90 -25.05
N ILE A 476 13.84 -29.14 -26.07
CA ILE A 476 13.99 -27.68 -25.99
C ILE A 476 12.66 -26.96 -25.69
N ASN A 477 11.54 -27.62 -26.00
CA ASN A 477 10.21 -27.10 -25.68
C ASN A 477 9.93 -27.06 -24.16
N ASN A 478 10.72 -27.78 -23.35
CA ASN A 478 10.59 -27.77 -21.88
C ASN A 478 10.85 -26.38 -21.28
N ILE A 479 11.57 -25.51 -21.99
CA ILE A 479 11.84 -24.15 -21.55
C ILE A 479 10.58 -23.28 -21.70
N ALA A 480 9.76 -23.55 -22.73
CA ALA A 480 8.43 -22.96 -22.82
C ALA A 480 7.49 -23.51 -21.74
N ASP A 481 7.60 -24.79 -21.38
CA ASP A 481 6.84 -25.39 -20.26
C ASP A 481 7.25 -24.81 -18.90
N LEU A 482 8.52 -24.41 -18.70
CA LEU A 482 8.92 -23.63 -17.51
C LEU A 482 8.20 -22.28 -17.45
N ALA A 483 8.14 -21.56 -18.57
CA ALA A 483 7.43 -20.29 -18.63
C ALA A 483 5.91 -20.49 -18.44
N HIS A 484 5.34 -21.52 -19.06
CA HIS A 484 3.93 -21.89 -18.92
C HIS A 484 3.60 -22.28 -17.48
N ALA A 485 4.47 -23.00 -16.77
CA ALA A 485 4.31 -23.28 -15.35
C ALA A 485 4.35 -22.03 -14.47
N ALA A 486 5.18 -21.05 -14.80
CA ALA A 486 5.18 -19.77 -14.09
C ALA A 486 3.88 -18.97 -14.35
N VAL A 487 3.34 -19.02 -15.57
CA VAL A 487 2.02 -18.43 -15.90
C VAL A 487 0.91 -19.14 -15.12
N ASN A 488 0.87 -20.48 -15.19
CA ASN A 488 -0.15 -21.31 -14.53
C ASN A 488 -0.10 -21.24 -13.00
N GLY A 489 1.09 -21.05 -12.43
CA GLY A 489 1.28 -20.85 -11.01
C GLY A 489 1.31 -19.38 -10.60
N HIS A 490 0.94 -18.44 -11.47
CA HIS A 490 0.87 -16.99 -11.17
C HIS A 490 2.15 -16.36 -10.58
N GLY A 491 3.30 -16.97 -10.87
CA GLY A 491 4.61 -16.51 -10.42
C GLY A 491 5.37 -15.77 -11.51
N GLY A 492 6.63 -16.13 -11.72
CA GLY A 492 7.52 -15.48 -12.68
C GLY A 492 8.49 -16.47 -13.32
N PHE A 493 8.84 -16.19 -14.58
CA PHE A 493 9.82 -16.97 -15.34
C PHE A 493 11.08 -16.15 -15.54
N PHE A 494 12.22 -16.76 -15.26
CA PHE A 494 13.53 -16.19 -15.52
C PHE A 494 14.37 -17.18 -16.29
N SER A 495 15.11 -16.69 -17.28
CA SER A 495 16.14 -17.48 -17.95
C SER A 495 17.47 -16.75 -17.84
N ALA A 496 18.37 -17.29 -17.04
CA ALA A 496 19.65 -16.67 -16.73
C ALA A 496 20.70 -17.13 -17.73
N THR A 497 21.27 -16.20 -18.48
CA THR A 497 22.40 -16.43 -19.38
C THR A 497 23.73 -16.01 -18.79
N SER A 498 23.73 -15.46 -17.57
CA SER A 498 24.93 -15.11 -16.81
C SER A 498 24.71 -15.28 -15.30
N PRO A 499 25.80 -15.34 -14.50
CA PRO A 499 25.70 -15.34 -13.03
C PRO A 499 24.91 -14.16 -12.46
N GLN A 500 25.01 -12.98 -13.09
CA GLN A 500 24.30 -11.77 -12.68
C GLN A 500 22.80 -11.90 -12.94
N GLU A 501 22.40 -12.39 -14.10
CA GLU A 501 20.98 -12.61 -14.42
C GLU A 501 20.35 -13.68 -13.53
N PHE A 502 21.11 -14.71 -13.14
CA PHE A 502 20.66 -15.69 -12.16
C PHE A 502 20.34 -15.03 -10.83
N LEU A 503 21.26 -14.21 -10.31
CA LEU A 503 21.07 -13.47 -9.07
C LEU A 503 19.83 -12.55 -9.15
N SER A 504 19.73 -11.76 -10.23
CA SER A 504 18.60 -10.86 -10.44
C SER A 504 17.26 -11.62 -10.51
N GLY A 505 17.21 -12.76 -11.20
CA GLY A 505 16.01 -13.58 -11.29
C GLY A 505 15.55 -14.11 -9.93
N VAL A 506 16.48 -14.61 -9.10
CA VAL A 506 16.15 -15.05 -7.73
C VAL A 506 15.73 -13.86 -6.86
N GLN A 507 16.40 -12.72 -6.94
CA GLN A 507 16.03 -11.50 -6.20
C GLN A 507 14.65 -10.98 -6.57
N GLU A 508 14.30 -10.97 -7.85
CA GLU A 508 12.97 -10.55 -8.30
C GLU A 508 11.88 -11.55 -7.88
N ALA A 509 12.15 -12.87 -7.92
CA ALA A 509 11.24 -13.88 -7.37
C ALA A 509 11.00 -13.66 -5.86
N LEU A 510 12.06 -13.42 -5.09
CA LEU A 510 11.98 -13.13 -3.66
C LEU A 510 11.25 -11.82 -3.39
N LYS A 511 11.54 -10.76 -4.14
CA LYS A 511 10.86 -9.46 -4.02
C LYS A 511 9.36 -9.58 -4.30
N ARG A 512 8.97 -10.38 -5.29
CA ARG A 512 7.55 -10.65 -5.54
C ARG A 512 6.92 -11.48 -4.41
N ALA A 513 7.63 -12.45 -3.86
CA ALA A 513 7.22 -13.17 -2.65
C ALA A 513 7.12 -12.26 -1.41
N THR A 514 7.84 -11.12 -1.39
CA THR A 514 7.77 -10.11 -0.31
C THR A 514 6.62 -9.12 -0.49
N ALA A 515 6.02 -9.04 -1.69
CA ALA A 515 5.05 -8.00 -2.01
C ALA A 515 3.71 -8.28 -1.33
N ARG A 516 3.32 -7.39 -0.40
CA ARG A 516 2.02 -7.40 0.24
C ARG A 516 1.03 -6.52 -0.48
N VAL A 517 -0.16 -7.04 -0.73
CA VAL A 517 -1.32 -6.22 -1.08
C VAL A 517 -2.13 -6.05 0.20
N GLY A 518 -1.79 -5.05 1.02
CA GLY A 518 -2.75 -4.46 1.93
C GLY A 518 -3.49 -3.38 1.14
N THR A 519 -4.68 -3.70 0.65
CA THR A 519 -5.58 -2.74 0.03
C THR A 519 -6.55 -2.23 1.06
N GLY A 520 -6.79 -0.93 1.11
CA GLY A 520 -8.01 -0.35 1.66
C GLY A 520 -8.67 0.52 0.62
N ALA A 521 -9.94 0.87 0.82
CA ALA A 521 -10.67 1.70 -0.14
C ALA A 521 -11.68 2.67 0.48
N SER A 522 -11.75 3.88 -0.08
CA SER A 522 -12.82 4.86 0.13
C SER A 522 -13.69 4.98 -1.13
N LEU A 523 -14.98 5.32 -0.98
CA LEU A 523 -15.94 5.43 -2.09
C LEU A 523 -16.54 6.83 -2.21
N ALA A 524 -16.86 7.21 -3.44
CA ALA A 524 -17.70 8.35 -3.81
C ALA A 524 -18.62 7.98 -4.97
N ALA A 525 -19.66 8.78 -5.24
CA ALA A 525 -20.52 8.60 -6.41
C ALA A 525 -20.86 9.95 -7.06
N ASN A 526 -21.15 9.92 -8.37
CA ASN A 526 -21.59 11.11 -9.13
C ASN A 526 -23.09 11.46 -8.95
N SER A 527 -23.84 10.65 -8.20
CA SER A 527 -25.30 10.77 -8.05
C SER A 527 -25.77 10.15 -6.75
N THR A 528 -26.74 10.79 -6.09
CA THR A 528 -27.47 10.24 -4.93
C THR A 528 -28.66 9.36 -5.32
N GLN A 529 -28.96 9.26 -6.63
CA GLN A 529 -30.02 8.42 -7.19
C GLN A 529 -29.47 7.41 -8.21
N LEU A 530 -30.09 6.22 -8.27
CA LEU A 530 -29.78 5.22 -9.30
C LEU A 530 -30.40 5.66 -10.63
N LYS A 531 -29.55 5.90 -11.62
CA LYS A 531 -29.95 6.22 -12.99
C LYS A 531 -28.93 5.65 -13.97
N THR A 532 -29.33 5.54 -15.23
CA THR A 532 -28.37 5.21 -16.29
C THR A 532 -27.22 6.24 -16.28
N GLY A 533 -25.98 5.78 -16.14
CA GLY A 533 -24.80 6.63 -16.03
C GLY A 533 -24.34 6.95 -14.60
N THR A 534 -24.91 6.32 -13.57
CA THR A 534 -24.32 6.36 -12.22
C THR A 534 -22.94 5.70 -12.22
N VAL A 535 -21.97 6.39 -11.62
CA VAL A 535 -20.57 5.95 -11.48
C VAL A 535 -20.19 6.00 -10.01
N ALA A 536 -19.55 4.94 -9.53
CA ALA A 536 -18.88 4.89 -8.25
C ALA A 536 -17.38 5.09 -8.45
N TYR A 537 -16.77 5.98 -7.68
CA TYR A 537 -15.34 6.22 -7.66
C TYR A 537 -14.75 5.59 -6.40
N GLN A 538 -13.71 4.78 -6.58
CA GLN A 538 -13.04 4.08 -5.50
C GLN A 538 -11.59 4.52 -5.43
N ALA A 539 -11.16 5.07 -4.30
CA ALA A 539 -9.74 5.28 -4.05
C ALA A 539 -9.15 4.02 -3.39
N ASN A 540 -7.91 3.69 -3.70
CA ASN A 540 -7.20 2.55 -3.14
C ASN A 540 -5.78 2.94 -2.71
N TYR A 541 -5.25 2.21 -1.73
CA TYR A 541 -3.83 2.20 -1.40
C TYR A 541 -3.24 0.81 -1.41
N PHE A 542 -1.90 0.73 -1.50
CA PHE A 542 -1.14 -0.52 -1.50
C PHE A 542 0.09 -0.39 -0.59
N THR A 543 0.04 -1.02 0.58
CA THR A 543 1.02 -0.81 1.68
C THR A 543 2.43 -1.34 1.41
N SER A 544 2.63 -2.26 0.45
CA SER A 544 3.99 -2.75 0.12
C SER A 544 4.80 -1.77 -0.72
N LYS A 545 4.14 -0.95 -1.52
CA LYS A 545 4.80 -0.01 -2.44
C LYS A 545 4.45 1.45 -2.16
N TRP A 546 3.55 1.69 -1.21
CA TRP A 546 2.99 3.01 -0.88
C TRP A 546 2.63 3.77 -2.16
N LYS A 547 1.71 3.15 -2.89
CA LYS A 547 1.11 3.66 -4.13
C LYS A 547 -0.40 3.64 -3.97
N GLY A 548 -1.10 4.45 -4.75
CA GLY A 548 -2.55 4.43 -4.82
C GLY A 548 -3.08 4.31 -6.23
N ASP A 549 -4.40 4.28 -6.31
CA ASP A 549 -5.16 4.37 -7.55
C ASP A 549 -6.53 4.98 -7.26
N LEU A 550 -7.12 5.62 -8.25
CA LEU A 550 -8.51 6.06 -8.22
C LEU A 550 -9.20 5.43 -9.42
N LYS A 551 -10.27 4.67 -9.15
CA LYS A 551 -10.96 3.86 -10.14
C LYS A 551 -12.39 4.32 -10.30
N ALA A 552 -12.90 4.32 -11.52
CA ALA A 552 -14.31 4.54 -11.79
C ALA A 552 -14.98 3.21 -12.18
N PHE A 553 -16.14 2.93 -11.60
CA PHE A 553 -16.96 1.76 -11.87
C PHE A 553 -18.36 2.17 -12.28
N ALA A 554 -18.94 1.48 -13.26
CA ALA A 554 -20.35 1.62 -13.55
C ALA A 554 -21.18 1.03 -12.40
N VAL A 555 -22.28 1.69 -12.05
CA VAL A 555 -23.28 1.15 -11.12
C VAL A 555 -24.49 0.70 -11.93
N ASP A 556 -24.92 -0.55 -11.75
CA ASP A 556 -26.09 -1.08 -12.43
C ASP A 556 -27.34 -0.30 -11.99
N PRO A 557 -28.10 0.30 -12.92
CA PRO A 557 -29.21 1.17 -12.58
C PRO A 557 -30.44 0.44 -12.01
N ASN A 558 -30.52 -0.89 -12.14
CA ASN A 558 -31.65 -1.70 -11.67
C ASN A 558 -31.35 -2.38 -10.34
N THR A 559 -30.11 -2.86 -10.16
CA THR A 559 -29.69 -3.63 -8.98
C THR A 559 -28.86 -2.82 -8.00
N GLY A 560 -28.22 -1.73 -8.46
CA GLY A 560 -27.26 -0.96 -7.68
C GLY A 560 -25.92 -1.67 -7.45
N ALA A 561 -25.69 -2.81 -8.11
CA ALA A 561 -24.42 -3.51 -8.04
C ALA A 561 -23.30 -2.70 -8.71
N ILE A 562 -22.13 -2.63 -8.05
CA ILE A 562 -20.92 -2.03 -8.63
C ILE A 562 -20.33 -3.04 -9.63
N ALA A 563 -20.05 -2.58 -10.85
CA ALA A 563 -19.42 -3.42 -11.87
C ALA A 563 -18.03 -3.88 -11.42
N THR A 564 -17.62 -5.08 -11.83
CA THR A 564 -16.28 -5.61 -11.53
C THR A 564 -15.18 -5.01 -12.41
N ALA A 565 -15.54 -4.54 -13.62
CA ALA A 565 -14.64 -3.88 -14.54
C ALA A 565 -14.63 -2.36 -14.34
N THR A 566 -13.43 -1.76 -14.35
CA THR A 566 -13.28 -0.30 -14.29
C THR A 566 -13.60 0.35 -15.64
N ILE A 567 -14.18 1.54 -15.60
CA ILE A 567 -14.32 2.45 -16.75
C ILE A 567 -12.95 3.06 -17.08
N TRP A 568 -12.25 3.52 -16.04
CA TRP A 568 -10.91 4.06 -16.11
C TRP A 568 -10.20 3.89 -14.75
N THR A 569 -8.87 4.00 -14.76
CA THR A 569 -8.04 4.10 -13.55
C THR A 569 -7.11 5.30 -13.68
N ALA A 570 -6.92 6.05 -12.60
CA ALA A 570 -6.09 7.26 -12.58
C ALA A 570 -4.63 6.92 -12.91
N VAL A 571 -4.13 5.78 -12.44
CA VAL A 571 -2.77 5.32 -12.75
C VAL A 571 -2.53 5.16 -14.25
N ASN A 572 -3.52 4.66 -15.00
CA ASN A 572 -3.40 4.48 -16.44
C ASN A 572 -3.69 5.77 -17.23
N ALA A 573 -4.42 6.71 -16.63
CA ALA A 573 -4.81 7.97 -17.26
C ALA A 573 -3.91 9.16 -16.89
N LEU A 574 -2.89 8.94 -16.07
CA LEU A 574 -2.01 10.01 -15.58
C LEU A 574 -1.17 10.61 -16.72
N PRO A 575 -1.07 11.95 -16.85
CA PRO A 575 -0.20 12.56 -17.84
C PRO A 575 1.28 12.25 -17.60
N ALA A 576 2.08 12.26 -18.67
CA ALA A 576 3.53 12.19 -18.55
C ALA A 576 4.08 13.33 -17.66
N ALA A 577 5.18 13.07 -16.95
CA ALA A 577 5.73 13.99 -15.93
C ALA A 577 5.92 15.44 -16.42
N GLY A 578 6.40 15.64 -17.65
CA GLY A 578 6.57 16.96 -18.26
C GLY A 578 5.26 17.70 -18.57
N SER A 579 4.14 16.98 -18.68
CA SER A 579 2.82 17.53 -19.04
C SER A 579 1.89 17.73 -17.84
N ARG A 580 2.26 17.27 -16.64
CA ARG A 580 1.43 17.43 -15.45
C ARG A 580 1.34 18.88 -14.99
N ASN A 581 0.13 19.31 -14.67
CA ASN A 581 -0.19 20.68 -14.25
C ASN A 581 -0.19 20.78 -12.72
N ILE A 582 1.00 20.76 -12.12
CA ILE A 582 1.19 20.73 -10.66
C ILE A 582 1.57 22.11 -10.15
N TRP A 583 0.90 22.56 -9.08
CA TRP A 583 1.09 23.86 -8.46
C TRP A 583 1.39 23.76 -6.97
N THR A 584 1.98 24.81 -6.41
CA THR A 584 2.23 24.95 -4.97
C THR A 584 2.19 26.43 -4.56
N TYR A 585 2.37 26.70 -3.27
CA TYR A 585 2.31 28.01 -2.66
C TYR A 585 3.68 28.44 -2.12
N ASN A 586 4.24 29.52 -2.63
CA ASN A 586 5.46 30.14 -2.09
C ASN A 586 5.08 31.25 -1.08
N PRO A 587 5.19 31.01 0.24
CA PRO A 587 4.75 31.97 1.26
C PRO A 587 5.57 33.27 1.28
N THR A 588 6.78 33.25 0.73
CA THR A 588 7.72 34.38 0.77
C THR A 588 7.66 35.26 -0.48
N ALA A 589 6.96 34.83 -1.53
CA ALA A 589 6.79 35.61 -2.74
C ALA A 589 5.80 36.79 -2.55
N PRO A 590 5.86 37.84 -3.39
CA PRO A 590 4.84 38.89 -3.41
C PRO A 590 3.45 38.29 -3.68
N THR A 591 2.39 38.78 -3.01
CA THR A 591 1.03 38.17 -2.99
C THR A 591 0.52 37.67 -4.35
N ILE A 592 0.66 38.46 -5.41
CA ILE A 592 0.20 38.10 -6.78
C ILE A 592 1.05 37.03 -7.48
N LYS A 593 2.14 36.56 -6.86
CA LYS A 593 3.10 35.56 -7.36
C LYS A 593 3.29 34.41 -6.38
N GLN A 594 2.47 34.29 -5.34
CA GLN A 594 2.61 33.23 -4.34
C GLN A 594 2.13 31.88 -4.86
N PHE A 595 1.19 31.84 -5.79
CA PHE A 595 0.78 30.60 -6.43
C PHE A 595 1.69 30.33 -7.64
N VAL A 596 2.49 29.26 -7.56
CA VAL A 596 3.56 28.97 -8.52
C VAL A 596 3.48 27.54 -9.03
N ALA A 597 3.87 27.35 -10.29
CA ALA A 597 3.95 26.02 -10.87
C ALA A 597 5.10 25.23 -10.22
N PHE A 598 4.83 24.00 -9.81
CA PHE A 598 5.82 23.07 -9.27
C PHE A 598 6.54 22.37 -10.42
N GLN A 599 7.39 23.11 -11.13
CA GLN A 599 8.13 22.63 -12.30
C GLN A 599 9.49 23.33 -12.45
N ASN A 600 10.49 22.57 -12.91
CA ASN A 600 11.78 23.13 -13.29
C ASN A 600 11.63 24.03 -14.53
N SER A 601 12.46 25.09 -14.62
CA SER A 601 12.42 26.01 -15.77
C SER A 601 12.93 25.36 -17.07
N THR A 602 13.93 24.48 -16.95
CA THR A 602 14.43 23.59 -18.00
C THR A 602 15.05 22.38 -17.30
N THR A 603 14.61 21.16 -17.63
CA THR A 603 15.14 19.92 -17.04
C THR A 603 16.65 19.83 -17.25
N GLY A 604 17.41 19.58 -16.17
CA GLY A 604 18.87 19.46 -16.19
C GLY A 604 19.64 20.77 -16.33
N SER A 605 19.02 21.93 -16.06
CA SER A 605 19.64 23.25 -16.21
C SER A 605 20.30 23.82 -14.93
N GLY A 606 20.08 23.20 -13.78
CA GLY A 606 20.49 23.70 -12.46
C GLY A 606 19.65 24.89 -11.96
N SER A 607 18.44 25.10 -12.49
CA SER A 607 17.49 26.16 -12.15
C SER A 607 16.15 25.59 -11.63
N PRO A 608 16.05 25.32 -10.31
CA PRO A 608 14.86 24.76 -9.68
C PRO A 608 13.65 25.71 -9.76
N PRO A 609 12.42 25.23 -9.48
CA PRO A 609 11.21 26.06 -9.43
C PRO A 609 11.37 27.26 -8.49
N ALA A 610 10.57 28.31 -8.74
CA ALA A 610 10.55 29.55 -7.96
C ALA A 610 9.86 29.37 -6.58
N LEU A 611 10.39 28.46 -5.77
CA LEU A 611 9.95 28.15 -4.41
C LEU A 611 10.70 29.01 -3.38
N SER A 612 10.23 29.00 -2.14
CA SER A 612 10.94 29.64 -1.02
C SER A 612 12.25 28.91 -0.70
N SER A 613 13.15 29.59 0.01
CA SER A 613 14.42 28.97 0.46
C SER A 613 14.20 27.77 1.36
N ALA A 614 13.13 27.75 2.16
CA ALA A 614 12.79 26.62 3.03
C ALA A 614 12.34 25.39 2.23
N GLU A 615 11.47 25.61 1.24
CA GLU A 615 11.00 24.55 0.33
C GLU A 615 12.15 23.96 -0.48
N LEU A 616 13.01 24.80 -1.09
CA LEU A 616 14.19 24.34 -1.82
C LEU A 616 15.14 23.53 -0.92
N SER A 617 15.37 24.00 0.30
CA SER A 617 16.24 23.29 1.26
C SER A 617 15.67 21.93 1.68
N ALA A 618 14.35 21.80 1.76
CA ALA A 618 13.68 20.53 2.05
C ALA A 618 13.78 19.53 0.90
N LEU A 619 13.81 20.01 -0.35
CA LEU A 619 13.92 19.18 -1.55
C LEU A 619 15.37 18.75 -1.85
N GLY A 620 16.37 19.53 -1.46
CA GLY A 620 17.77 19.17 -1.68
C GLY A 620 18.78 20.20 -1.19
N SER A 621 20.02 19.75 -1.05
CA SER A 621 21.17 20.56 -0.62
C SER A 621 21.86 21.32 -1.76
N SER A 622 21.59 20.93 -3.01
CA SER A 622 22.13 21.55 -4.23
C SER A 622 21.03 21.78 -5.25
N ALA A 623 21.24 22.71 -6.18
CA ALA A 623 20.27 23.02 -7.23
C ALA A 623 19.94 21.78 -8.10
N THR A 624 20.94 20.97 -8.44
CA THR A 624 20.75 19.72 -9.19
C THR A 624 19.91 18.71 -8.42
N GLU A 625 20.16 18.54 -7.12
CA GLU A 625 19.35 17.64 -6.29
C GLU A 625 17.90 18.13 -6.18
N GLN A 626 17.70 19.44 -6.03
CA GLN A 626 16.38 20.07 -6.00
C GLN A 626 15.61 19.82 -7.29
N GLU A 627 16.25 20.03 -8.45
CA GLU A 627 15.64 19.75 -9.76
C GLU A 627 15.24 18.28 -9.89
N ASN A 628 16.16 17.37 -9.58
CA ASN A 628 15.96 15.94 -9.68
C ASN A 628 14.79 15.44 -8.81
N ILE A 629 14.66 15.96 -7.59
CA ILE A 629 13.55 15.62 -6.71
C ILE A 629 12.23 16.20 -7.21
N VAL A 630 12.23 17.43 -7.76
CA VAL A 630 11.04 18.01 -8.39
C VAL A 630 10.57 17.15 -9.56
N ASP A 631 11.47 16.77 -10.46
CA ASP A 631 11.14 15.91 -11.60
C ASP A 631 10.65 14.53 -11.14
N TYR A 632 11.30 13.93 -10.13
CA TYR A 632 10.86 12.69 -9.52
C TYR A 632 9.44 12.78 -8.96
N LEU A 633 9.13 13.80 -8.15
CA LEU A 633 7.80 14.01 -7.56
C LEU A 633 6.73 14.28 -8.63
N ARG A 634 7.10 14.92 -9.75
CA ARG A 634 6.22 15.06 -10.92
C ARG A 634 5.96 13.74 -11.65
N GLY A 635 6.81 12.73 -11.44
CA GLY A 635 6.64 11.39 -11.99
C GLY A 635 7.72 10.96 -12.98
N ASP A 636 8.81 11.71 -13.11
CA ASP A 636 9.96 11.29 -13.90
C ASP A 636 10.63 10.07 -13.24
N SER A 637 10.81 9.01 -14.02
CA SER A 637 11.39 7.75 -13.51
C SER A 637 12.88 7.60 -13.84
N SER A 638 13.53 8.55 -14.53
CA SER A 638 14.89 8.39 -15.07
C SER A 638 15.95 8.09 -14.01
N LEU A 639 15.77 8.63 -12.80
CA LEU A 639 16.67 8.42 -11.65
C LEU A 639 16.24 7.27 -10.73
N GLU A 640 15.22 6.51 -11.08
CA GLU A 640 14.84 5.30 -10.34
C GLU A 640 15.89 4.20 -10.50
N GLN A 641 16.15 3.43 -9.44
CA GLN A 641 17.18 2.36 -9.39
C GLN A 641 17.06 1.30 -10.49
N LYS A 642 15.88 1.13 -11.10
CA LYS A 642 15.65 0.24 -12.25
C LYS A 642 16.39 0.71 -13.52
N ASN A 643 16.83 1.97 -13.56
CA ASN A 643 17.59 2.56 -14.65
C ASN A 643 19.08 2.64 -14.30
N ILE A 644 19.95 2.52 -15.31
CA ILE A 644 21.42 2.59 -15.13
C ILE A 644 21.81 3.94 -14.51
N GLY A 645 22.46 3.88 -13.34
CA GLY A 645 22.91 5.08 -12.61
C GLY A 645 21.84 5.76 -11.75
N GLY A 646 20.61 5.23 -11.71
CA GLY A 646 19.54 5.73 -10.84
C GLY A 646 19.77 5.38 -9.36
N THR A 647 19.32 6.28 -8.47
CA THR A 647 19.46 6.14 -7.01
C THR A 647 18.15 6.25 -6.25
N TYR A 648 17.06 6.66 -6.89
CA TYR A 648 15.76 6.85 -6.25
C TYR A 648 14.92 5.57 -6.24
N ARG A 649 13.98 5.52 -5.29
CA ARG A 649 13.02 4.43 -5.15
C ARG A 649 12.29 4.15 -6.46
N ASN A 650 12.26 2.88 -6.83
CA ASN A 650 11.46 2.39 -7.95
C ASN A 650 9.97 2.54 -7.65
N ARG A 651 9.22 3.12 -8.60
CA ARG A 651 7.76 3.23 -8.52
C ARG A 651 7.08 2.47 -9.64
N ASP A 652 5.92 1.90 -9.30
CA ASP A 652 4.97 1.37 -10.29
C ASP A 652 4.17 2.51 -10.92
N THR A 653 3.84 3.51 -10.11
CA THR A 653 3.09 4.71 -10.48
C THR A 653 3.55 5.86 -9.59
N PRO A 654 3.60 7.11 -10.09
CA PRO A 654 3.85 8.27 -9.26
C PRO A 654 2.62 8.71 -8.44
N PHE A 655 1.43 8.13 -8.67
CA PHE A 655 0.22 8.41 -7.90
C PHE A 655 0.32 7.83 -6.48
N GLY A 656 0.21 8.69 -5.48
CA GLY A 656 0.33 8.33 -4.06
C GLY A 656 -0.82 7.47 -3.55
N ASP A 657 -0.61 6.77 -2.44
CA ASP A 657 -1.69 6.08 -1.73
C ASP A 657 -2.75 7.06 -1.20
N VAL A 658 -4.02 6.64 -1.23
CA VAL A 658 -5.17 7.37 -0.68
C VAL A 658 -5.75 6.54 0.44
N VAL A 659 -5.57 6.95 1.69
CA VAL A 659 -5.94 6.16 2.87
C VAL A 659 -7.20 6.72 3.51
N ASP A 660 -7.14 7.90 4.10
CA ASP A 660 -8.28 8.50 4.82
C ASP A 660 -9.06 9.49 3.93
N SER A 661 -8.45 10.04 2.88
CA SER A 661 -9.13 10.96 1.96
C SER A 661 -10.26 10.26 1.18
N GLN A 662 -11.39 10.95 1.06
CA GLN A 662 -12.53 10.53 0.25
C GLN A 662 -12.55 11.30 -1.08
N PRO A 663 -12.71 10.63 -2.23
CA PRO A 663 -12.91 11.33 -3.49
C PRO A 663 -14.19 12.19 -3.45
N ILE A 664 -14.19 13.36 -4.09
CA ILE A 664 -15.37 14.22 -4.19
C ILE A 664 -15.64 14.58 -5.65
N PHE A 665 -16.89 14.33 -6.06
CA PHE A 665 -17.39 14.73 -7.37
C PHE A 665 -17.85 16.19 -7.38
N VAL A 666 -17.38 16.95 -8.37
CA VAL A 666 -17.73 18.35 -8.61
C VAL A 666 -18.31 18.48 -10.01
N GLY A 667 -19.65 18.36 -10.11
CA GLY A 667 -20.42 18.59 -11.34
C GLY A 667 -21.11 19.95 -11.33
N ALA A 668 -22.11 20.17 -12.19
CA ALA A 668 -22.91 21.41 -12.17
C ALA A 668 -23.63 21.62 -10.81
N PRO A 669 -23.77 22.87 -10.32
CA PRO A 669 -24.56 23.16 -9.12
C PRO A 669 -26.03 22.74 -9.25
N ASP A 670 -26.67 22.34 -8.14
CA ASP A 670 -28.12 22.10 -8.14
C ASP A 670 -28.84 23.46 -8.13
N PRO A 671 -29.62 23.83 -9.17
CA PRO A 671 -30.31 25.12 -9.22
C PRO A 671 -31.30 25.37 -8.06
N ASN A 672 -31.65 24.34 -7.28
CA ASN A 672 -32.59 24.45 -6.18
C ASN A 672 -31.95 24.56 -4.79
N GLU A 673 -30.61 24.42 -4.66
CA GLU A 673 -29.91 24.28 -3.38
C GLU A 673 -30.31 25.37 -2.36
N PHE A 674 -30.27 26.64 -2.77
CA PHE A 674 -30.62 27.79 -1.90
C PHE A 674 -31.97 28.44 -2.23
N SER A 675 -32.85 27.74 -2.96
CA SER A 675 -34.11 28.32 -3.47
C SER A 675 -35.11 28.77 -2.41
N SER A 676 -35.01 28.23 -1.19
CA SER A 676 -35.86 28.57 -0.03
C SER A 676 -35.19 29.49 0.99
N GLU A 677 -33.99 29.97 0.73
CA GLU A 677 -33.18 30.71 1.70
C GLU A 677 -33.15 32.22 1.39
N THR A 678 -32.86 33.03 2.42
CA THR A 678 -32.94 34.51 2.35
C THR A 678 -31.63 35.21 2.71
N PHE A 679 -30.52 34.48 2.80
CA PHE A 679 -29.21 35.08 3.07
C PHE A 679 -28.66 35.88 1.89
N THR A 680 -27.58 36.61 2.14
CA THR A 680 -26.91 37.45 1.13
C THR A 680 -26.35 36.59 -0.01
N GLY A 681 -26.91 36.75 -1.21
CA GLY A 681 -26.54 36.00 -2.41
C GLY A 681 -27.56 34.94 -2.84
N ALA A 682 -28.46 34.50 -1.95
CA ALA A 682 -29.41 33.40 -2.22
C ALA A 682 -30.28 33.66 -3.48
N GLY A 683 -30.76 34.89 -3.65
CA GLY A 683 -31.59 35.27 -4.80
C GLY A 683 -30.88 35.20 -6.17
N ASP A 684 -29.55 35.26 -6.19
CA ASP A 684 -28.73 35.22 -7.41
C ASP A 684 -28.26 33.80 -7.77
N PHE A 685 -28.43 32.84 -6.85
CA PHE A 685 -27.88 31.49 -7.00
C PHE A 685 -28.48 30.73 -8.18
N LEU A 686 -29.79 30.84 -8.41
CA LEU A 686 -30.44 30.18 -9.55
C LEU A 686 -29.84 30.63 -10.89
N ALA A 687 -29.50 31.92 -11.02
CA ALA A 687 -28.86 32.45 -12.22
C ALA A 687 -27.42 31.92 -12.36
N TYR A 688 -26.68 31.85 -11.25
CA TYR A 688 -25.36 31.24 -11.21
C TYR A 688 -25.39 29.77 -11.62
N ALA A 689 -26.20 28.93 -10.98
CA ALA A 689 -26.33 27.50 -11.28
C ALA A 689 -26.75 27.26 -12.74
N SER A 690 -27.67 28.09 -13.27
CA SER A 690 -28.06 28.02 -14.68
C SER A 690 -26.90 28.38 -15.62
N SER A 691 -26.07 29.36 -15.26
CA SER A 691 -24.90 29.76 -16.06
C SER A 691 -23.74 28.75 -16.00
N THR A 692 -23.70 27.90 -14.99
CA THR A 692 -22.67 26.87 -14.77
C THR A 692 -23.17 25.44 -15.04
N ALA A 693 -24.35 25.29 -15.63
CA ALA A 693 -24.99 24.00 -15.92
C ALA A 693 -24.16 23.08 -16.84
N SER A 694 -23.25 23.64 -17.65
CA SER A 694 -22.35 22.91 -18.54
C SER A 694 -20.94 22.71 -17.96
N ARG A 695 -20.74 22.87 -16.64
CA ARG A 695 -19.44 22.65 -15.99
C ARG A 695 -18.96 21.22 -16.24
N THR A 696 -17.74 21.10 -16.79
CA THR A 696 -17.05 19.80 -16.92
C THR A 696 -16.85 19.20 -15.53
N PRO A 697 -17.31 17.96 -15.26
CA PRO A 697 -17.20 17.40 -13.93
C PRO A 697 -15.79 16.93 -13.60
N LEU A 698 -15.33 17.25 -12.38
CA LEU A 698 -14.04 16.81 -11.85
C LEU A 698 -14.21 15.93 -10.61
N ILE A 699 -13.22 15.07 -10.34
CA ILE A 699 -13.06 14.36 -9.07
C ILE A 699 -11.84 14.92 -8.35
N PHE A 700 -12.01 15.33 -7.09
CA PHE A 700 -10.91 15.75 -6.22
C PHE A 700 -10.58 14.64 -5.22
N VAL A 701 -9.29 14.37 -5.01
CA VAL A 701 -8.80 13.42 -4.00
C VAL A 701 -7.42 13.83 -3.50
N ALA A 702 -7.20 13.75 -2.18
CA ALA A 702 -5.88 13.97 -1.58
C ALA A 702 -5.12 12.63 -1.47
N ALA A 703 -3.81 12.65 -1.76
CA ALA A 703 -2.97 11.45 -1.74
C ALA A 703 -1.60 11.70 -1.08
N ASN A 704 -0.97 10.61 -0.64
CA ASN A 704 0.31 10.61 0.09
C ASN A 704 1.56 10.71 -0.80
N ASP A 705 1.39 11.01 -2.09
CA ASP A 705 2.44 11.68 -2.88
C ASP A 705 2.51 13.19 -2.57
N GLY A 706 1.70 13.64 -1.61
CA GLY A 706 1.63 14.99 -1.07
C GLY A 706 0.65 15.89 -1.80
N MET A 707 -0.07 15.36 -2.80
CA MET A 707 -0.88 16.19 -3.69
C MET A 707 -2.37 16.13 -3.37
N LEU A 708 -3.08 17.20 -3.68
CA LEU A 708 -4.49 17.16 -4.06
C LEU A 708 -4.54 16.98 -5.58
N HIS A 709 -5.21 15.95 -6.07
CA HIS A 709 -5.43 15.70 -7.49
C HIS A 709 -6.84 16.14 -7.89
N ALA A 710 -6.97 16.75 -9.07
CA ALA A 710 -8.24 16.98 -9.75
C ALA A 710 -8.25 16.23 -11.09
N LEU A 711 -9.12 15.24 -11.21
CA LEU A 711 -9.21 14.36 -12.37
C LEU A 711 -10.50 14.59 -13.14
N ASP A 712 -10.46 14.50 -14.46
CA ASP A 712 -11.68 14.49 -15.27
C ASP A 712 -12.54 13.28 -14.89
N ALA A 713 -13.79 13.51 -14.52
CA ALA A 713 -14.65 12.45 -13.99
C ALA A 713 -15.02 11.37 -15.03
N SER A 714 -14.86 11.67 -16.32
CA SER A 714 -15.21 10.79 -17.44
C SER A 714 -14.02 9.99 -17.97
N THR A 715 -12.80 10.55 -17.93
CA THR A 715 -11.59 9.89 -18.46
C THR A 715 -10.60 9.45 -17.38
N GLY A 716 -10.69 9.98 -16.17
CA GLY A 716 -9.70 9.78 -15.11
C GLY A 716 -8.39 10.54 -15.32
N THR A 717 -8.30 11.39 -16.34
CA THR A 717 -7.08 12.16 -16.63
C THR A 717 -6.90 13.26 -15.59
N GLU A 718 -5.73 13.34 -14.96
CA GLU A 718 -5.40 14.46 -14.07
C GLU A 718 -5.30 15.77 -14.87
N THR A 719 -6.09 16.77 -14.48
CA THR A 719 -6.15 18.10 -15.11
C THR A 719 -5.44 19.17 -14.30
N PHE A 720 -5.34 18.96 -12.99
CA PHE A 720 -4.69 19.85 -12.04
C PHE A 720 -4.22 19.06 -10.82
N ALA A 721 -3.11 19.48 -10.23
CA ALA A 721 -2.66 18.99 -8.94
C ALA A 721 -2.07 20.12 -8.07
N TYR A 722 -2.19 20.00 -6.76
CA TYR A 722 -1.63 20.95 -5.81
C TYR A 722 -0.85 20.25 -4.70
N ILE A 723 0.38 20.72 -4.43
CA ILE A 723 1.18 20.29 -3.28
C ILE A 723 1.17 21.41 -2.24
N PRO A 724 0.63 21.21 -1.03
CA PRO A 724 0.72 22.20 0.02
C PRO A 724 2.17 22.54 0.38
N ALA A 725 2.47 23.83 0.60
CA ALA A 725 3.83 24.27 0.91
C ALA A 725 4.36 23.65 2.21
N ALA A 726 3.46 23.54 3.20
CA ALA A 726 3.75 22.86 4.46
C ALA A 726 4.20 21.40 4.26
N VAL A 727 3.61 20.68 3.29
CA VAL A 727 3.94 19.29 2.98
C VAL A 727 5.35 19.17 2.40
N ILE A 728 5.74 20.07 1.49
CA ILE A 728 7.11 20.10 0.92
C ILE A 728 8.15 20.19 2.05
N THR A 729 7.92 21.09 3.01
CA THR A 729 8.84 21.31 4.13
C THR A 729 8.81 20.21 5.20
N ASN A 730 7.85 19.28 5.14
CA ASN A 730 7.65 18.22 6.12
C ASN A 730 8.05 16.83 5.59
N GLY A 731 9.16 16.76 4.86
CA GLY A 731 9.81 15.49 4.52
C GLY A 731 9.36 14.83 3.22
N LEU A 732 8.64 15.54 2.33
CA LEU A 732 8.15 14.97 1.06
C LEU A 732 9.23 14.27 0.22
N LYS A 733 10.48 14.76 0.29
CA LYS A 733 11.66 14.15 -0.35
C LYS A 733 11.85 12.68 0.00
N GLN A 734 11.42 12.23 1.18
CA GLN A 734 11.56 10.83 1.63
C GLN A 734 10.91 9.83 0.67
N LEU A 735 9.90 10.24 -0.12
CA LEU A 735 9.29 9.40 -1.15
C LEU A 735 10.30 8.89 -2.21
N SER A 736 11.43 9.59 -2.37
CA SER A 736 12.52 9.19 -3.28
C SER A 736 13.50 8.18 -2.67
N ASP A 737 13.46 7.93 -1.35
CA ASP A 737 14.40 7.02 -0.68
C ASP A 737 14.07 5.55 -1.03
N PRO A 738 15.02 4.76 -1.56
CA PRO A 738 14.80 3.34 -1.86
C PRO A 738 14.26 2.49 -0.70
N ASN A 739 14.45 2.94 0.54
CA ASN A 739 13.97 2.27 1.76
C ASN A 739 12.65 2.85 2.31
N TYR A 740 11.98 3.76 1.59
CA TYR A 740 10.66 4.26 1.98
C TYR A 740 9.65 3.12 2.04
N GLY A 741 8.99 2.99 3.20
CA GLY A 741 8.11 1.87 3.52
C GLY A 741 8.81 0.66 4.17
N SER A 742 10.14 0.67 4.31
CA SER A 742 10.92 -0.37 5.00
C SER A 742 11.65 0.21 6.22
N THR A 743 12.91 0.63 6.09
CA THR A 743 13.67 1.26 7.19
C THR A 743 13.36 2.74 7.33
N ILE A 744 12.91 3.41 6.26
CA ILE A 744 12.27 4.72 6.32
C ILE A 744 10.76 4.47 6.43
N PRO A 745 10.13 4.75 7.58
CA PRO A 745 8.71 4.49 7.74
C PRO A 745 7.89 5.35 6.77
N HIS A 746 6.73 4.82 6.37
CA HIS A 746 5.73 5.61 5.67
C HIS A 746 5.27 6.80 6.52
N GLN A 747 4.82 7.85 5.85
CA GLN A 747 4.28 9.07 6.47
C GLN A 747 3.06 9.54 5.69
N TYR A 748 2.00 9.92 6.41
CA TYR A 748 0.90 10.64 5.79
C TYR A 748 1.36 12.04 5.39
N PHE A 749 1.08 12.44 4.15
CA PHE A 749 1.45 13.77 3.65
C PHE A 749 0.22 14.65 3.48
N ASN A 750 -0.64 14.32 2.53
CA ASN A 750 -1.90 15.00 2.28
C ASN A 750 -3.02 13.96 2.23
N ASP A 751 -3.61 13.66 3.39
CA ASP A 751 -4.52 12.52 3.56
C ASP A 751 -5.87 12.93 4.17
N GLY A 752 -6.16 14.23 4.25
CA GLY A 752 -7.36 14.74 4.92
C GLY A 752 -8.63 14.65 4.08
N GLU A 753 -9.77 14.71 4.76
CA GLU A 753 -11.08 14.83 4.11
C GLU A 753 -11.20 16.18 3.38
N LEU A 754 -11.94 16.16 2.27
CA LEU A 754 -12.19 17.31 1.42
C LEU A 754 -13.63 17.81 1.61
N THR A 755 -13.88 19.08 1.29
CA THR A 755 -15.23 19.64 1.18
C THR A 755 -15.34 20.50 -0.06
N VAL A 756 -16.44 20.31 -0.78
CA VAL A 756 -16.85 21.18 -1.88
C VAL A 756 -18.16 21.82 -1.51
N ALA A 757 -18.28 23.13 -1.74
CA ALA A 757 -19.49 23.89 -1.48
C ALA A 757 -19.60 25.06 -2.46
N ASP A 758 -20.82 25.48 -2.75
CA ASP A 758 -21.06 26.77 -3.37
C ASP A 758 -21.13 27.87 -2.30
N ALA A 759 -20.40 28.96 -2.50
CA ALA A 759 -20.27 30.05 -1.55
C ALA A 759 -20.31 31.42 -2.24
N TYR A 760 -20.85 32.41 -1.54
CA TYR A 760 -21.02 33.77 -2.06
C TYR A 760 -20.06 34.76 -1.41
N PHE A 761 -19.05 35.24 -2.15
CA PHE A 761 -18.04 36.15 -1.60
C PHE A 761 -17.44 37.08 -2.68
N GLY A 762 -16.46 37.88 -2.28
CA GLY A 762 -15.75 38.83 -3.14
C GLY A 762 -16.31 40.26 -3.07
N SER A 763 -15.48 41.23 -3.48
CA SER A 763 -15.76 42.67 -3.33
C SER A 763 -16.99 43.19 -4.08
N ARG A 764 -17.47 42.44 -5.08
CA ARG A 764 -18.68 42.73 -5.85
C ARG A 764 -19.84 41.78 -5.58
N GLY A 765 -19.63 40.77 -4.71
CA GLY A 765 -20.57 39.68 -4.46
C GLY A 765 -20.75 38.77 -5.67
N ALA A 766 -20.17 37.58 -5.63
CA ALA A 766 -20.34 36.57 -6.67
C ALA A 766 -20.38 35.16 -6.06
N TRP A 767 -21.07 34.27 -6.77
CA TRP A 767 -21.09 32.84 -6.44
C TRP A 767 -19.86 32.14 -7.01
N HIS A 768 -19.31 31.24 -6.20
CA HIS A 768 -18.18 30.40 -6.53
C HIS A 768 -18.41 28.99 -6.00
N THR A 769 -17.94 27.96 -6.73
CA THR A 769 -17.75 26.63 -6.15
C THR A 769 -16.34 26.57 -5.58
N VAL A 770 -16.22 26.26 -4.29
CA VAL A 770 -14.94 26.15 -3.59
C VAL A 770 -14.62 24.71 -3.22
N ALA A 771 -13.34 24.38 -3.23
CA ALA A 771 -12.82 23.12 -2.69
C ALA A 771 -11.86 23.43 -1.53
N VAL A 772 -12.08 22.80 -0.39
CA VAL A 772 -11.29 22.96 0.83
C VAL A 772 -10.75 21.60 1.24
N GLY A 773 -9.45 21.51 1.54
CA GLY A 773 -8.83 20.28 1.99
C GLY A 773 -7.88 20.51 3.17
N THR A 774 -7.57 19.41 3.87
CA THR A 774 -6.61 19.40 4.97
C THR A 774 -5.56 18.31 4.75
N THR A 775 -4.48 18.35 5.52
CA THR A 775 -3.49 17.27 5.51
C THR A 775 -3.93 16.05 6.34
N GLY A 776 -5.07 16.09 7.03
CA GLY A 776 -5.60 14.98 7.81
C GLY A 776 -4.65 14.52 8.92
N ARG A 777 -4.28 13.24 8.88
CA ARG A 777 -3.25 12.61 9.75
C ARG A 777 -1.82 13.06 9.42
N GLY A 778 -1.61 13.78 8.31
CA GLY A 778 -0.30 14.25 7.90
C GLY A 778 0.33 15.24 8.90
N THR A 779 1.62 15.08 9.15
CA THR A 779 2.40 15.85 10.13
C THR A 779 2.60 17.33 9.74
N ALA A 780 2.31 17.69 8.49
CA ALA A 780 2.41 19.05 7.97
C ALA A 780 1.36 20.02 8.55
N LYS A 781 0.21 19.51 9.02
CA LYS A 781 -0.86 20.28 9.70
C LYS A 781 -1.26 21.54 8.92
N ALA A 782 -1.87 21.34 7.77
CA ALA A 782 -2.29 22.43 6.90
C ALA A 782 -3.74 22.30 6.44
N VAL A 783 -4.33 23.45 6.09
CA VAL A 783 -5.64 23.60 5.45
C VAL A 783 -5.49 24.59 4.29
N TYR A 784 -6.14 24.28 3.17
CA TYR A 784 -6.06 25.07 1.93
C TYR A 784 -7.41 25.15 1.25
N ALA A 785 -7.60 26.21 0.45
CA ALA A 785 -8.84 26.47 -0.26
C ALA A 785 -8.59 26.92 -1.71
N PHE A 786 -9.48 26.47 -2.60
CA PHE A 786 -9.50 26.79 -4.02
C PHE A 786 -10.89 27.27 -4.45
N ASP A 787 -10.94 28.18 -5.41
CA ASP A 787 -12.11 28.42 -6.25
C ASP A 787 -11.98 27.51 -7.49
N VAL A 788 -12.89 26.54 -7.57
CA VAL A 788 -12.98 25.50 -8.60
C VAL A 788 -14.20 25.71 -9.51
N THR A 789 -14.74 26.92 -9.53
CA THR A 789 -15.91 27.28 -10.36
C THR A 789 -15.66 26.99 -11.84
N ASP A 790 -14.46 27.33 -12.31
CA ASP A 790 -13.99 27.04 -13.66
C ASP A 790 -12.98 25.88 -13.62
N PRO A 791 -13.35 24.67 -14.09
CA PRO A 791 -12.49 23.50 -14.04
C PRO A 791 -11.23 23.64 -14.91
N THR A 792 -11.19 24.60 -15.84
CA THR A 792 -10.02 24.87 -16.69
C THR A 792 -9.07 25.92 -16.10
N ASN A 793 -9.50 26.62 -15.06
CA ASN A 793 -8.78 27.72 -14.43
C ASN A 793 -9.05 27.76 -12.92
N ILE A 794 -8.61 26.69 -12.24
CA ILE A 794 -8.69 26.59 -10.77
C ILE A 794 -7.83 27.68 -10.14
N LYS A 795 -8.43 28.44 -9.20
CA LYS A 795 -7.77 29.55 -8.52
C LYS A 795 -7.45 29.18 -7.08
N PHE A 796 -6.21 29.39 -6.68
CA PHE A 796 -5.80 29.32 -5.28
C PHE A 796 -6.38 30.49 -4.49
N LEU A 797 -7.02 30.21 -3.36
CA LEU A 797 -7.49 31.24 -2.42
C LEU A 797 -6.44 31.48 -1.34
N TRP A 798 -6.10 30.44 -0.57
CA TRP A 798 -5.13 30.53 0.52
C TRP A 798 -4.69 29.16 1.05
N GLU A 799 -3.57 29.16 1.78
CA GLU A 799 -3.10 28.08 2.65
C GLU A 799 -2.80 28.64 4.04
N ARG A 800 -3.18 27.89 5.07
CA ARG A 800 -2.83 28.11 6.48
C ARG A 800 -2.21 26.84 7.04
N SER A 801 -1.17 26.97 7.86
CA SER A 801 -0.51 25.82 8.48
C SER A 801 0.04 26.17 9.85
N ALA A 802 0.33 25.15 10.66
CA ALA A 802 0.90 25.34 11.99
C ALA A 802 2.23 26.12 11.98
N GLY A 803 2.99 26.01 10.88
CA GLY A 803 4.30 26.64 10.69
C GLY A 803 4.27 27.95 9.87
N ASP A 804 3.11 28.50 9.53
CA ASP A 804 3.02 29.67 8.64
C ASP A 804 3.40 31.00 9.30
N GLY A 805 3.55 31.02 10.63
CA GLY A 805 3.90 32.20 11.42
C GLY A 805 2.82 33.29 11.47
N LYS A 806 1.60 33.01 11.00
CA LYS A 806 0.45 33.91 11.08
C LYS A 806 -0.25 33.76 12.43
N THR A 807 -1.06 34.75 12.78
CA THR A 807 -1.82 34.75 14.04
C THR A 807 -2.64 33.47 14.20
N ASN A 808 -2.59 32.89 15.40
CA ASN A 808 -3.27 31.67 15.82
C ASN A 808 -2.82 30.37 15.12
N SER A 809 -1.66 30.35 14.45
CA SER A 809 -1.15 29.14 13.78
C SER A 809 -0.85 28.00 14.76
N ASP A 810 -0.53 28.31 16.02
CA ASP A 810 -0.27 27.37 17.10
C ASP A 810 -1.45 26.46 17.46
N TYR A 811 -2.67 26.86 17.11
CA TYR A 811 -3.86 26.05 17.28
C TYR A 811 -4.07 25.01 16.18
N ILE A 812 -3.43 25.14 15.01
CA ILE A 812 -3.63 24.22 13.88
C ILE A 812 -2.93 22.88 14.16
N GLY A 813 -3.72 21.80 14.27
CA GLY A 813 -3.26 20.43 14.51
C GLY A 813 -3.45 19.51 13.30
N GLN A 814 -3.43 18.20 13.56
CA GLN A 814 -3.80 17.12 12.64
C GLN A 814 -5.32 17.02 12.59
N MET A 815 -5.92 17.76 11.65
CA MET A 815 -7.37 17.89 11.48
C MET A 815 -7.93 16.69 10.71
N ILE A 816 -8.23 15.60 11.43
CA ILE A 816 -8.60 14.29 10.85
C ILE A 816 -10.03 14.22 10.27
N GLY A 817 -10.87 15.21 10.50
CA GLY A 817 -12.27 15.18 10.06
C GLY A 817 -12.61 16.28 9.05
N LYS A 818 -13.78 16.16 8.45
CA LYS A 818 -14.25 17.00 7.35
C LYS A 818 -14.39 18.49 7.72
N PRO A 819 -13.80 19.42 6.95
CA PRO A 819 -14.08 20.85 7.08
C PRO A 819 -15.53 21.16 6.64
N ILE A 820 -16.20 22.12 7.27
CA ILE A 820 -17.54 22.57 6.87
C ILE A 820 -17.48 23.99 6.33
N VAL A 821 -18.10 24.23 5.17
CA VAL A 821 -18.24 25.58 4.60
C VAL A 821 -19.65 26.09 4.92
N ALA A 822 -19.76 27.22 5.60
CA ALA A 822 -21.04 27.79 5.98
C ALA A 822 -21.01 29.31 6.07
N GLN A 823 -22.16 29.96 5.83
CA GLN A 823 -22.30 31.39 6.06
C GLN A 823 -22.67 31.70 7.52
N THR A 824 -22.01 32.70 8.10
CA THR A 824 -22.25 33.19 9.47
C THR A 824 -23.03 34.50 9.49
N ALA A 825 -23.51 34.90 10.67
CA ALA A 825 -24.43 36.04 10.83
C ALA A 825 -23.87 37.43 10.43
N ASP A 826 -22.56 37.55 10.22
CA ASP A 826 -21.90 38.73 9.63
C ASP A 826 -21.97 38.77 8.09
N GLY A 827 -22.60 37.78 7.45
CA GLY A 827 -22.70 37.65 6.00
C GLY A 827 -21.45 37.06 5.35
N SER A 828 -20.42 36.69 6.13
CA SER A 828 -19.21 36.06 5.62
C SER A 828 -19.38 34.54 5.51
N TRP A 829 -18.80 33.95 4.46
CA TRP A 829 -18.63 32.50 4.37
C TRP A 829 -17.34 32.09 5.07
N SER A 830 -17.42 31.01 5.86
CA SER A 830 -16.31 30.52 6.67
C SER A 830 -16.09 29.03 6.48
N VAL A 831 -14.84 28.60 6.65
CA VAL A 831 -14.46 27.20 6.84
C VAL A 831 -14.39 26.93 8.34
N LEU A 832 -15.14 25.95 8.81
CA LEU A 832 -15.27 25.54 10.20
C LEU A 832 -14.73 24.14 10.38
N ILE A 833 -13.78 23.96 11.31
CA ILE A 833 -13.17 22.66 11.58
C ILE A 833 -12.66 22.60 13.02
N GLY A 834 -12.71 21.42 13.64
CA GLY A 834 -12.02 21.18 14.90
C GLY A 834 -10.52 21.26 14.69
N ASN A 835 -9.78 21.78 15.67
CA ASN A 835 -8.36 22.02 15.50
C ASN A 835 -7.52 20.73 15.35
N GLY A 836 -8.11 19.57 15.64
CA GLY A 836 -7.44 18.29 15.56
C GLY A 836 -6.36 18.13 16.62
N TYR A 837 -5.52 17.12 16.44
CA TYR A 837 -4.58 16.68 17.49
C TYR A 837 -3.20 17.29 17.30
N ASN A 838 -2.37 17.25 18.35
CA ASN A 838 -0.97 17.64 18.28
C ASN A 838 -0.75 19.08 17.77
N SER A 839 -1.70 19.99 18.00
CA SER A 839 -1.46 21.43 17.84
C SER A 839 -0.38 21.88 18.84
N THR A 840 0.34 22.97 18.54
CA THR A 840 1.35 23.51 19.47
C THR A 840 0.71 24.04 20.75
N ALA A 841 -0.52 24.56 20.66
CA ALA A 841 -1.32 24.95 21.83
C ALA A 841 -1.69 23.74 22.70
N GLY A 842 -1.87 22.56 22.10
CA GLY A 842 -2.14 21.30 22.77
C GLY A 842 -3.54 21.17 23.39
N VAL A 843 -4.43 22.14 23.16
CA VAL A 843 -5.80 22.21 23.70
C VAL A 843 -6.84 22.05 22.59
N ALA A 844 -8.07 21.68 22.95
CA ALA A 844 -9.20 21.62 22.01
C ALA A 844 -9.74 23.02 21.66
N ALA A 845 -9.98 23.28 20.37
CA ALA A 845 -10.58 24.52 19.90
C ALA A 845 -11.30 24.34 18.56
N LEU A 846 -12.33 25.16 18.30
CA LEU A 846 -12.95 25.27 16.97
C LEU A 846 -12.21 26.36 16.18
N LEU A 847 -11.81 26.04 14.96
CA LEU A 847 -11.17 26.95 14.02
C LEU A 847 -12.20 27.45 13.01
N GLN A 848 -12.28 28.77 12.86
CA GLN A 848 -13.11 29.45 11.86
C GLN A 848 -12.21 30.29 10.95
N PHE A 849 -12.00 29.83 9.72
CA PHE A 849 -11.28 30.57 8.68
C PHE A 849 -12.25 31.34 7.81
N ASN A 850 -11.97 32.61 7.52
CA ASN A 850 -12.69 33.31 6.46
C ASN A 850 -12.40 32.63 5.12
N LEU A 851 -13.44 32.30 4.35
CA LEU A 851 -13.29 31.54 3.11
C LEU A 851 -12.53 32.32 2.02
N ALA A 852 -12.61 33.64 2.00
CA ALA A 852 -12.02 34.44 0.93
C ALA A 852 -10.50 34.66 1.11
N ASP A 853 -10.02 34.81 2.35
CA ASP A 853 -8.63 35.21 2.63
C ASP A 853 -7.88 34.33 3.64
N GLY A 854 -8.55 33.37 4.28
CA GLY A 854 -7.95 32.44 5.24
C GLY A 854 -7.63 33.08 6.59
N ALA A 855 -8.15 34.26 6.91
CA ALA A 855 -8.03 34.84 8.25
C ALA A 855 -8.64 33.90 9.31
N LEU A 856 -7.89 33.59 10.37
CA LEU A 856 -8.27 32.56 11.35
C LEU A 856 -8.76 33.20 12.67
N THR A 857 -10.01 32.89 13.02
CA THR A 857 -10.56 33.08 14.36
C THR A 857 -10.60 31.75 15.11
N VAL A 858 -10.20 31.76 16.38
CA VAL A 858 -10.20 30.57 17.24
C VAL A 858 -11.26 30.73 18.32
N HIS A 859 -12.12 29.73 18.47
CA HIS A 859 -13.05 29.59 19.57
C HIS A 859 -12.48 28.58 20.56
N THR A 860 -11.82 29.08 21.60
CA THR A 860 -11.21 28.24 22.65
C THR A 860 -12.28 27.60 23.52
N THR A 861 -12.04 26.40 24.03
CA THR A 861 -12.86 25.82 25.10
C THR A 861 -12.47 26.42 26.45
N THR A 862 -13.25 26.13 27.50
CA THR A 862 -12.85 26.43 28.89
C THR A 862 -11.89 25.39 29.46
N ASP A 863 -11.67 24.28 28.76
CA ASP A 863 -10.71 23.26 29.14
C ASP A 863 -9.32 23.61 28.64
N THR A 864 -8.35 23.57 29.54
CA THR A 864 -6.95 23.88 29.25
C THR A 864 -6.07 22.63 29.39
N SER A 865 -6.67 21.43 29.41
CA SER A 865 -5.94 20.18 29.34
C SER A 865 -5.07 20.15 28.09
N THR A 866 -3.78 19.87 28.29
CA THR A 866 -2.85 19.65 27.18
C THR A 866 -2.96 18.21 26.72
N SER A 867 -2.60 17.93 25.47
CA SER A 867 -2.78 16.61 24.83
C SER A 867 -4.23 16.32 24.42
N ASN A 868 -4.98 17.38 24.14
CA ASN A 868 -6.36 17.32 23.67
C ASN A 868 -6.48 17.91 22.25
N GLY A 869 -7.63 17.72 21.61
CA GLY A 869 -7.93 18.22 20.27
C GLY A 869 -9.40 18.03 19.94
N LEU A 870 -9.97 18.98 19.19
CA LEU A 870 -11.40 18.96 18.83
C LEU A 870 -11.61 18.18 17.53
N ALA A 871 -12.57 17.24 17.54
CA ALA A 871 -13.02 16.51 16.35
C ALA A 871 -13.86 17.41 15.41
N ALA A 872 -14.25 16.87 14.24
CA ALA A 872 -15.05 17.63 13.28
C ALA A 872 -16.39 18.11 13.89
N PRO A 873 -16.77 19.38 13.69
CA PRO A 873 -17.98 19.95 14.26
C PRO A 873 -19.23 19.54 13.47
N ALA A 874 -20.38 19.52 14.13
CA ALA A 874 -21.69 19.70 13.50
C ALA A 874 -22.03 21.20 13.51
N VAL A 875 -22.17 21.82 12.33
CA VAL A 875 -22.58 23.22 12.20
C VAL A 875 -24.09 23.29 12.05
N TRP A 876 -24.74 24.17 12.82
CA TRP A 876 -26.19 24.21 12.95
C TRP A 876 -26.80 25.52 12.45
N LEU A 877 -27.90 25.36 11.71
CA LEU A 877 -28.77 26.41 11.17
C LEU A 877 -30.05 26.48 12.03
N ASP A 878 -30.15 27.44 12.95
CA ASP A 878 -31.34 27.57 13.82
C ASP A 878 -32.62 27.86 13.02
N ASN A 879 -32.50 28.66 11.96
CA ASN A 879 -33.60 28.98 11.06
C ASN A 879 -33.21 28.65 9.61
N PRO A 880 -33.64 27.52 9.03
CA PRO A 880 -33.25 27.15 7.66
C PRO A 880 -33.69 28.17 6.60
N THR A 881 -34.73 28.97 6.87
CA THR A 881 -35.20 29.99 5.90
C THR A 881 -34.22 31.16 5.72
N ASN A 882 -33.32 31.39 6.70
CA ASN A 882 -32.31 32.43 6.57
C ASN A 882 -30.94 31.89 6.13
N GLY A 883 -30.71 30.58 6.09
CA GLY A 883 -29.43 29.99 5.66
C GLY A 883 -28.21 30.35 6.51
N ILE A 884 -28.40 30.96 7.69
CA ILE A 884 -27.29 31.44 8.53
C ILE A 884 -26.98 30.43 9.63
N SER A 885 -25.71 30.04 9.69
CA SER A 885 -25.17 29.20 10.77
C SER A 885 -24.88 30.03 12.02
N THR A 886 -25.44 29.59 13.14
CA THR A 886 -25.38 30.31 14.42
C THR A 886 -24.53 29.59 15.45
N LYS A 887 -24.49 28.25 15.39
CA LYS A 887 -23.77 27.42 16.35
C LYS A 887 -23.00 26.28 15.69
N ALA A 888 -21.99 25.81 16.40
CA ALA A 888 -21.33 24.54 16.13
C ALA A 888 -21.28 23.68 17.39
N TYR A 889 -21.33 22.37 17.22
CA TYR A 889 -21.16 21.38 18.30
C TYR A 889 -20.03 20.44 17.95
N ALA A 890 -19.14 20.12 18.89
CA ALA A 890 -18.04 19.22 18.62
C ALA A 890 -17.58 18.48 19.87
N GLY A 891 -16.98 17.32 19.67
CA GLY A 891 -16.41 16.47 20.72
C GLY A 891 -14.88 16.61 20.79
N ASP A 892 -14.29 16.23 21.91
CA ASP A 892 -12.83 16.18 22.09
C ASP A 892 -12.34 14.82 22.66
N LEU A 893 -11.02 14.67 22.80
CA LEU A 893 -10.38 13.43 23.31
C LEU A 893 -10.68 13.16 24.79
N ASP A 894 -11.04 14.19 25.55
CA ASP A 894 -11.43 14.06 26.96
C ASP A 894 -12.92 13.72 27.11
N GLY A 895 -13.62 13.49 26.00
CA GLY A 895 -15.03 13.09 25.96
C GLY A 895 -16.00 14.26 26.19
N HIS A 896 -15.53 15.50 26.13
CA HIS A 896 -16.38 16.67 26.28
C HIS A 896 -17.18 16.94 25.00
N VAL A 897 -18.43 17.34 25.16
CA VAL A 897 -19.30 17.85 24.10
C VAL A 897 -19.45 19.35 24.29
N TRP A 898 -18.94 20.12 23.34
CA TRP A 898 -18.92 21.57 23.37
C TRP A 898 -19.96 22.18 22.43
N SER A 899 -20.43 23.37 22.78
CA SER A 899 -21.15 24.26 21.86
C SER A 899 -20.41 25.58 21.69
N PHE A 900 -20.40 26.09 20.46
CA PHE A 900 -19.74 27.33 20.08
C PHE A 900 -20.75 28.23 19.40
N VAL A 901 -20.73 29.52 19.72
CA VAL A 901 -21.53 30.53 19.01
C VAL A 901 -20.66 31.11 17.91
N LEU A 902 -21.06 30.95 16.65
CA LEU A 902 -20.24 31.36 15.51
C LEU A 902 -20.24 32.88 15.33
N ASN A 903 -21.43 33.51 15.39
CA ASN A 903 -21.57 34.96 15.33
C ASN A 903 -22.94 35.41 15.91
N ASN A 904 -22.98 36.52 16.66
CA ASN A 904 -24.18 37.06 17.32
C ASN A 904 -24.73 38.35 16.67
N GLY A 905 -24.19 38.77 15.52
CA GLY A 905 -24.73 39.87 14.70
C GLY A 905 -24.65 41.28 15.31
N THR A 906 -24.01 41.49 16.48
CA THR A 906 -24.02 42.79 17.18
C THR A 906 -22.64 43.36 17.50
N THR A 907 -21.56 42.56 17.42
CA THR A 907 -20.17 43.04 17.58
C THR A 907 -19.26 42.32 16.59
N GLY A 908 -18.43 43.07 15.86
CA GLY A 908 -17.55 42.56 14.79
C GLY A 908 -16.36 41.69 15.23
N THR A 909 -16.54 40.73 16.15
CA THR A 909 -15.51 39.71 16.45
C THR A 909 -16.16 38.35 16.73
N PRO A 910 -15.78 37.29 15.99
CA PRO A 910 -16.33 35.93 16.17
C PRO A 910 -15.81 35.17 17.41
N SER A 911 -15.07 35.77 18.35
CA SER A 911 -14.49 35.01 19.47
C SER A 911 -15.54 34.63 20.53
N SER A 912 -16.10 33.43 20.44
CA SER A 912 -16.87 32.81 21.54
C SER A 912 -15.99 31.81 22.29
N THR A 913 -16.08 31.79 23.62
CA THR A 913 -15.57 30.65 24.40
C THR A 913 -16.58 29.49 24.31
N GLY A 914 -16.10 28.29 24.03
CA GLY A 914 -16.93 27.08 23.97
C GLY A 914 -17.60 26.79 25.31
N SER A 915 -18.88 26.43 25.27
CA SER A 915 -19.67 26.05 26.45
C SER A 915 -19.78 24.53 26.54
N LEU A 916 -19.34 23.96 27.66
CA LEU A 916 -19.44 22.53 27.92
C LEU A 916 -20.91 22.12 28.13
N LEU A 917 -21.38 21.15 27.37
CA LEU A 917 -22.74 20.61 27.48
C LEU A 917 -22.78 19.26 28.21
N PHE A 918 -21.83 18.37 27.89
CA PHE A 918 -21.83 16.98 28.38
C PHE A 918 -20.40 16.44 28.44
N THR A 919 -20.16 15.46 29.31
CA THR A 919 -18.92 14.65 29.32
C THR A 919 -19.28 13.18 29.15
N ALA A 920 -18.87 12.57 28.05
CA ALA A 920 -19.05 11.16 27.76
C ALA A 920 -18.16 10.31 28.68
N LYS A 921 -18.80 9.45 29.45
CA LYS A 921 -18.14 8.56 30.40
C LYS A 921 -18.80 7.20 30.38
N ASP A 922 -18.02 6.15 30.65
CA ASP A 922 -18.54 4.80 30.84
C ASP A 922 -19.27 4.65 32.19
N ALA A 923 -19.85 3.46 32.45
CA ALA A 923 -20.53 3.16 33.71
C ALA A 923 -19.60 3.19 34.94
N SER A 924 -18.28 3.11 34.74
CA SER A 924 -17.25 3.24 35.77
C SER A 924 -16.69 4.66 35.89
N ASN A 925 -17.32 5.64 35.22
CA ASN A 925 -16.96 7.05 35.24
C ASN A 925 -15.59 7.36 34.57
N ASN A 926 -15.07 6.46 33.73
CA ASN A 926 -13.92 6.73 32.87
C ASN A 926 -14.38 7.56 31.66
N VAL A 927 -13.59 8.55 31.25
CA VAL A 927 -13.88 9.35 30.05
C VAL A 927 -13.79 8.50 28.78
N GLN A 928 -14.63 8.82 27.81
CA GLN A 928 -14.69 8.14 26.52
C GLN A 928 -14.36 9.16 25.41
N PRO A 929 -13.25 9.01 24.67
CA PRO A 929 -12.83 10.00 23.67
C PRO A 929 -13.84 10.10 22.51
N ILE A 930 -13.96 11.27 21.88
CA ILE A 930 -14.81 11.49 20.71
C ILE A 930 -13.95 11.88 19.52
N THR A 931 -13.86 11.01 18.51
CA THR A 931 -12.97 11.22 17.34
C THR A 931 -13.70 11.29 16.00
N GLY A 932 -14.90 10.70 15.86
CA GLY A 932 -15.64 10.59 14.60
C GLY A 932 -16.42 11.83 14.15
N GLY A 933 -16.38 12.93 14.89
CA GLY A 933 -17.23 14.10 14.63
C GLY A 933 -18.69 13.88 15.04
N MET A 934 -19.53 14.90 14.81
CA MET A 934 -20.93 14.91 15.26
C MET A 934 -21.91 15.15 14.09
N LEU A 935 -23.12 14.64 14.24
CA LEU A 935 -24.26 14.95 13.37
C LEU A 935 -25.32 15.70 14.18
N ALA A 936 -25.90 16.77 13.63
CA ALA A 936 -27.00 17.48 14.27
C ALA A 936 -28.31 17.29 13.48
N GLY A 937 -29.44 17.24 14.19
CA GLY A 937 -30.77 17.10 13.59
C GLY A 937 -31.86 17.70 14.47
N LYS A 938 -33.00 18.05 13.88
CA LYS A 938 -34.17 18.57 14.61
C LYS A 938 -35.28 17.55 14.62
N ASP A 939 -35.79 17.26 15.81
CA ASP A 939 -36.96 16.41 15.97
C ASP A 939 -38.21 17.15 15.44
N PRO A 940 -38.88 16.64 14.40
CA PRO A 940 -40.07 17.30 13.85
C PRO A 940 -41.26 17.30 14.82
N ASN A 941 -41.29 16.41 15.81
CA ASN A 941 -42.40 16.28 16.75
C ASN A 941 -42.26 17.27 17.92
N THR A 942 -41.07 17.40 18.48
CA THR A 942 -40.81 18.25 19.66
C THR A 942 -40.21 19.60 19.30
N GLY A 943 -39.61 19.74 18.12
CA GLY A 943 -38.83 20.91 17.73
C GLY A 943 -37.47 21.03 18.41
N ASN A 944 -37.07 20.03 19.21
CA ASN A 944 -35.78 19.98 19.89
C ASN A 944 -34.64 19.72 18.89
N VAL A 945 -33.48 20.34 19.13
CA VAL A 945 -32.26 20.09 18.36
C VAL A 945 -31.42 19.05 19.09
N TRP A 946 -30.98 18.05 18.34
CA TRP A 946 -30.21 16.92 18.80
C TRP A 946 -28.82 16.90 18.18
N VAL A 947 -27.85 16.36 18.93
CA VAL A 947 -26.57 15.91 18.38
C VAL A 947 -26.38 14.42 18.60
N PHE A 948 -25.83 13.75 17.59
CA PHE A 948 -25.57 12.33 17.53
C PHE A 948 -24.08 12.10 17.31
N PHE A 949 -23.48 11.25 18.14
CA PHE A 949 -22.07 10.91 18.06
C PHE A 949 -21.81 9.61 18.83
N GLY A 950 -20.78 8.89 18.43
CA GLY A 950 -20.27 7.80 19.26
C GLY A 950 -18.85 8.09 19.76
N THR A 951 -18.41 7.25 20.68
CA THR A 951 -17.12 7.38 21.34
C THR A 951 -16.12 6.31 20.89
N GLY A 952 -14.85 6.59 21.13
CA GLY A 952 -13.70 5.74 20.89
C GLY A 952 -12.60 6.44 20.09
N GLU A 953 -11.45 5.79 20.03
CA GLU A 953 -10.26 6.22 19.31
C GLU A 953 -9.79 5.09 18.38
N TYR A 954 -9.29 5.45 17.19
CA TYR A 954 -8.68 4.53 16.23
C TYR A 954 -7.55 5.26 15.49
N LEU A 955 -6.61 5.79 16.28
CA LEU A 955 -5.52 6.65 15.83
C LEU A 955 -4.15 5.95 15.89
N SER A 956 -4.00 4.94 16.75
CA SER A 956 -2.76 4.20 16.95
C SER A 956 -2.96 2.69 17.05
N SER A 957 -1.88 1.95 16.86
CA SER A 957 -1.85 0.49 17.05
C SER A 957 -2.20 0.03 18.47
N ALA A 958 -2.09 0.91 19.48
CA ALA A 958 -2.56 0.62 20.84
C ALA A 958 -4.09 0.44 20.89
N ASP A 959 -4.82 1.15 20.03
CA ASP A 959 -6.29 1.09 19.96
C ASP A 959 -6.81 -0.27 19.50
N LEU A 960 -5.98 -1.05 18.77
CA LEU A 960 -6.32 -2.38 18.26
C LEU A 960 -6.49 -3.43 19.37
N THR A 961 -5.93 -3.18 20.54
CA THR A 961 -6.00 -4.08 21.71
C THR A 961 -6.88 -3.54 22.83
N ASN A 962 -7.32 -2.29 22.74
CA ASN A 962 -8.13 -1.65 23.76
C ASN A 962 -9.57 -2.18 23.69
N THR A 963 -10.04 -2.85 24.74
CA THR A 963 -11.40 -3.41 24.80
C THR A 963 -12.36 -2.61 25.69
N ALA A 964 -11.99 -1.38 26.07
CA ALA A 964 -12.85 -0.51 26.87
C ALA A 964 -14.20 -0.26 26.17
N ILE A 965 -15.28 -0.35 26.94
CA ILE A 965 -16.65 -0.16 26.43
C ILE A 965 -16.80 1.28 25.96
N GLN A 966 -17.17 1.45 24.68
CA GLN A 966 -17.57 2.73 24.11
C GLN A 966 -19.10 2.80 23.99
N SER A 967 -19.59 3.99 23.64
CA SER A 967 -21.03 4.26 23.65
C SER A 967 -21.45 5.15 22.48
N TRP A 968 -22.69 4.99 22.06
CA TRP A 968 -23.37 5.83 21.09
C TRP A 968 -24.39 6.72 21.81
N TYR A 969 -24.40 8.02 21.52
CA TYR A 969 -25.24 9.01 22.19
C TYR A 969 -26.13 9.77 21.21
N GLY A 970 -27.32 10.13 21.68
CA GLY A 970 -28.16 11.18 21.12
C GLY A 970 -28.56 12.16 22.22
N LEU A 971 -28.19 13.44 22.11
CA LEU A 971 -28.37 14.45 23.15
C LEU A 971 -29.23 15.62 22.65
N ILE A 972 -30.19 16.08 23.47
CA ILE A 972 -30.97 17.30 23.25
C ILE A 972 -30.12 18.51 23.66
N VAL A 973 -29.61 19.24 22.68
CA VAL A 973 -28.72 20.40 22.89
C VAL A 973 -29.43 21.75 22.77
N GLN A 974 -30.63 21.77 22.21
CA GLN A 974 -31.53 22.93 22.28
C GLN A 974 -32.98 22.47 22.45
N SER A 975 -33.72 23.15 23.33
CA SER A 975 -35.14 22.90 23.56
C SER A 975 -35.83 24.17 24.06
N SER A 976 -37.14 24.26 23.82
CA SER A 976 -38.00 25.25 24.51
C SER A 976 -38.07 25.00 26.02
N ASP A 977 -37.87 23.76 26.46
CA ASP A 977 -37.65 23.41 27.86
C ASP A 977 -36.14 23.44 28.16
N SER A 978 -35.66 24.58 28.65
CA SER A 978 -34.24 24.76 28.97
C SER A 978 -33.71 23.77 30.01
N THR A 979 -34.59 23.13 30.80
CA THR A 979 -34.15 22.16 31.81
C THR A 979 -33.53 20.93 31.16
N LEU A 980 -34.04 20.48 30.00
CA LEU A 980 -33.49 19.36 29.24
C LEU A 980 -32.02 19.60 28.85
N VAL A 981 -31.67 20.81 28.45
CA VAL A 981 -30.28 21.14 28.09
C VAL A 981 -29.41 21.23 29.33
N SER A 982 -29.87 21.92 30.37
CA SER A 982 -29.09 22.08 31.61
C SER A 982 -28.83 20.76 32.35
N SER A 983 -29.74 19.78 32.22
CA SER A 983 -29.59 18.46 32.83
C SER A 983 -28.50 17.61 32.19
N LEU A 984 -28.00 17.93 30.99
CA LEU A 984 -26.88 17.20 30.39
C LEU A 984 -25.63 17.19 31.29
N SER A 985 -25.44 18.20 32.13
CA SER A 985 -24.33 18.24 33.09
C SER A 985 -24.38 17.14 34.15
N THR A 986 -25.51 16.43 34.32
CA THR A 986 -25.63 15.29 35.26
C THR A 986 -25.26 13.94 34.62
N GLY A 987 -24.77 13.96 33.37
CA GLY A 987 -24.27 12.79 32.67
C GLY A 987 -25.38 11.80 32.30
N ARG A 988 -25.06 10.50 32.29
CA ARG A 988 -25.98 9.41 31.89
C ARG A 988 -27.31 9.38 32.66
N THR A 989 -27.38 9.98 33.84
CA THR A 989 -28.63 10.05 34.65
C THR A 989 -29.73 10.87 33.97
N ALA A 990 -29.35 11.85 33.15
CA ALA A 990 -30.27 12.66 32.34
C ALA A 990 -30.78 11.93 31.09
N LEU A 991 -30.17 10.79 30.74
CA LEU A 991 -30.42 10.06 29.50
C LEU A 991 -31.24 8.79 29.75
N VAL A 992 -31.75 8.21 28.68
CA VAL A 992 -32.34 6.86 28.66
C VAL A 992 -31.31 5.86 28.12
N GLN A 993 -31.13 4.74 28.82
CA GLN A 993 -30.25 3.67 28.36
C GLN A 993 -30.92 2.82 27.28
N ARG A 994 -30.17 2.51 26.24
CA ARG A 994 -30.48 1.56 25.17
C ARG A 994 -29.41 0.47 25.13
N SER A 995 -29.71 -0.64 24.47
CA SER A 995 -28.81 -1.79 24.39
C SER A 995 -29.01 -2.56 23.10
N ILE A 996 -27.96 -3.23 22.63
CA ILE A 996 -28.07 -4.31 21.65
C ILE A 996 -28.67 -5.50 22.40
N VAL A 997 -29.86 -5.94 21.97
CA VAL A 997 -30.64 -6.97 22.67
C VAL A 997 -30.53 -8.34 22.02
N ALA A 998 -30.12 -8.41 20.76
CA ALA A 998 -29.85 -9.64 20.05
C ALA A 998 -28.78 -9.45 18.97
N GLU A 999 -28.04 -10.51 18.71
CA GLU A 999 -27.05 -10.62 17.63
C GLU A 999 -27.18 -12.04 17.05
N THR A 1000 -27.48 -12.14 15.76
CA THR A 1000 -27.64 -13.41 15.05
C THR A 1000 -26.50 -13.57 14.04
N ALA A 1001 -25.88 -14.74 14.03
CA ALA A 1001 -24.88 -15.08 13.02
C ALA A 1001 -25.51 -15.14 11.62
N GLY A 1002 -24.75 -14.72 10.61
CA GLY A 1002 -25.12 -14.91 9.21
C GLY A 1002 -25.04 -16.37 8.78
N SER A 1003 -25.47 -16.66 7.54
CA SER A 1003 -25.37 -17.97 6.92
C SER A 1003 -24.79 -17.86 5.52
N THR A 1004 -23.63 -18.47 5.30
CA THR A 1004 -22.97 -18.53 3.99
C THR A 1004 -23.41 -19.73 3.14
N THR A 1005 -24.17 -20.66 3.73
CA THR A 1005 -24.60 -21.91 3.07
C THR A 1005 -25.93 -21.76 2.34
N THR A 1006 -26.67 -20.69 2.60
CA THR A 1006 -27.87 -20.30 1.87
C THR A 1006 -27.50 -19.57 0.58
N ASN A 1007 -28.36 -19.66 -0.44
CA ASN A 1007 -28.19 -18.96 -1.70
C ASN A 1007 -29.46 -18.13 -1.99
N PRO A 1008 -29.43 -16.79 -1.84
CA PRO A 1008 -28.27 -15.97 -1.47
C PRO A 1008 -27.83 -16.11 0.01
N PRO A 1009 -26.58 -15.72 0.35
CA PRO A 1009 -26.09 -15.70 1.73
C PRO A 1009 -26.90 -14.74 2.62
N VAL A 1010 -27.11 -15.11 3.87
CA VAL A 1010 -27.77 -14.25 4.88
C VAL A 1010 -26.71 -13.52 5.71
N LEU A 1011 -26.84 -12.20 5.84
CA LEU A 1011 -25.90 -11.39 6.62
C LEU A 1011 -26.11 -11.55 8.14
N PRO A 1012 -25.04 -11.41 8.96
CA PRO A 1012 -25.19 -11.23 10.41
C PRO A 1012 -26.04 -10.00 10.72
N ALA A 1013 -26.87 -10.08 11.75
CA ALA A 1013 -27.85 -9.04 12.07
C ALA A 1013 -27.96 -8.76 13.58
N ARG A 1014 -28.35 -7.54 13.95
CA ARG A 1014 -28.57 -7.08 15.33
C ARG A 1014 -29.94 -6.46 15.51
N ALA A 1015 -30.50 -6.58 16.72
CA ALA A 1015 -31.61 -5.76 17.21
C ALA A 1015 -31.15 -4.95 18.40
N VAL A 1016 -31.74 -3.77 18.56
CA VAL A 1016 -31.56 -2.93 19.74
C VAL A 1016 -32.85 -2.85 20.54
N THR A 1017 -32.83 -2.11 21.65
CA THR A 1017 -34.01 -1.88 22.50
C THR A 1017 -35.27 -1.60 21.66
N PRO A 1018 -36.36 -2.38 21.84
CA PRO A 1018 -37.60 -2.19 21.09
C PRO A 1018 -38.21 -0.80 21.30
N PRO A 1019 -39.05 -0.31 20.37
CA PRO A 1019 -39.76 0.97 20.52
C PRO A 1019 -40.54 1.04 21.84
N PRO A 1020 -40.48 2.15 22.59
CA PRO A 1020 -41.13 2.26 23.89
C PRO A 1020 -42.62 2.59 23.75
N THR A 1021 -43.38 2.49 24.85
CA THR A 1021 -44.66 3.19 24.96
C THR A 1021 -44.38 4.69 25.18
N THR A 1022 -45.21 5.57 24.62
CA THR A 1022 -45.01 7.02 24.30
C THR A 1022 -44.34 7.97 25.32
N SER A 1023 -43.97 7.56 26.55
CA SER A 1023 -43.56 8.45 27.63
C SER A 1023 -42.12 8.29 28.16
N ASP A 1024 -41.33 7.30 27.72
CA ASP A 1024 -40.02 7.02 28.36
C ASP A 1024 -38.97 8.13 28.18
N MET A 1025 -39.09 8.93 27.11
CA MET A 1025 -38.26 10.11 26.83
C MET A 1025 -38.72 11.38 27.55
N THR A 1026 -39.84 11.36 28.28
CA THR A 1026 -40.38 12.55 28.96
C THR A 1026 -39.43 13.03 30.04
N GLY A 1027 -39.03 14.31 29.98
CA GLY A 1027 -38.09 14.91 30.94
C GLY A 1027 -36.66 14.37 30.83
N LYS A 1028 -36.33 13.65 29.76
CA LYS A 1028 -34.99 13.11 29.48
C LYS A 1028 -34.28 13.97 28.45
N SER A 1029 -32.99 14.17 28.66
CA SER A 1029 -32.12 14.99 27.80
C SER A 1029 -31.57 14.23 26.60
N GLY A 1030 -31.98 12.97 26.39
CA GLY A 1030 -31.51 12.13 25.30
C GLY A 1030 -31.42 10.66 25.65
N TRP A 1031 -30.61 9.93 24.89
CA TRP A 1031 -30.37 8.50 25.06
C TRP A 1031 -28.88 8.17 24.90
N TYR A 1032 -28.48 7.01 25.42
CA TYR A 1032 -27.18 6.41 25.18
C TYR A 1032 -27.29 4.89 24.99
N MET A 1033 -26.38 4.31 24.22
CA MET A 1033 -26.25 2.87 24.01
C MET A 1033 -24.80 2.46 24.23
N ASP A 1034 -24.54 1.60 25.21
CA ASP A 1034 -23.22 0.98 25.33
C ASP A 1034 -23.05 -0.07 24.23
N LEU A 1035 -21.92 -0.02 23.52
CA LEU A 1035 -21.61 -0.91 22.41
C LEU A 1035 -21.04 -2.22 22.95
N THR A 1036 -21.94 -3.08 23.42
CA THR A 1036 -21.62 -4.38 24.00
C THR A 1036 -22.43 -5.46 23.30
N SER A 1037 -21.77 -6.50 22.81
CA SER A 1037 -22.45 -7.63 22.18
C SER A 1037 -23.15 -8.47 23.25
N PRO A 1038 -24.44 -8.85 23.07
CA PRO A 1038 -25.10 -9.79 23.97
C PRO A 1038 -24.55 -11.22 23.85
N VAL A 1039 -23.74 -11.50 22.83
CA VAL A 1039 -23.12 -12.82 22.57
C VAL A 1039 -21.67 -12.83 23.04
N ASN A 1040 -20.88 -11.81 22.68
CA ASN A 1040 -19.43 -11.79 22.90
C ASN A 1040 -18.99 -10.88 24.07
N GLY A 1041 -19.88 -10.06 24.62
CA GLY A 1041 -19.55 -9.12 25.69
C GLY A 1041 -18.81 -7.88 25.20
N ALA A 1042 -17.83 -7.41 25.98
CA ALA A 1042 -17.07 -6.20 25.70
C ALA A 1042 -15.88 -6.49 24.76
N GLU A 1043 -15.97 -6.01 23.53
CA GLU A 1043 -14.99 -6.26 22.47
C GLU A 1043 -14.25 -4.99 22.02
N GLY A 1044 -14.41 -3.88 22.74
CA GLY A 1044 -13.86 -2.58 22.33
C GLY A 1044 -14.55 -1.98 21.10
N GLU A 1045 -15.79 -2.39 20.82
CA GLU A 1045 -16.62 -1.83 19.74
C GLU A 1045 -16.75 -0.31 19.90
N ARG A 1046 -16.51 0.45 18.84
CA ARG A 1046 -16.44 1.92 18.86
C ARG A 1046 -16.96 2.57 17.58
N ILE A 1047 -17.30 3.85 17.66
CA ILE A 1047 -17.72 4.67 16.51
C ILE A 1047 -16.73 5.82 16.36
N VAL A 1048 -15.97 5.82 15.27
CA VAL A 1048 -14.91 6.79 14.96
C VAL A 1048 -15.13 7.47 13.61
N THR A 1049 -16.32 7.34 13.05
CA THR A 1049 -16.78 8.03 11.84
C THR A 1049 -18.10 8.75 12.15
N PRO A 1050 -18.43 9.83 11.42
CA PRO A 1050 -19.63 10.60 11.72
C PRO A 1050 -20.89 9.79 11.39
N ASN A 1051 -21.93 9.97 12.20
CA ASN A 1051 -23.26 9.44 11.90
C ASN A 1051 -23.83 10.07 10.63
N GLN A 1052 -24.80 9.39 10.01
CA GLN A 1052 -25.54 9.90 8.85
C GLN A 1052 -27.04 9.63 8.99
N PHE A 1053 -27.88 10.46 8.36
CA PHE A 1053 -29.31 10.19 8.24
C PHE A 1053 -29.62 9.50 6.91
N GLN A 1054 -30.48 8.48 6.95
CA GLN A 1054 -31.09 7.91 5.75
C GLN A 1054 -32.60 7.77 6.00
N GLY A 1055 -33.39 8.60 5.32
CA GLY A 1055 -34.82 8.72 5.60
C GLY A 1055 -35.06 9.24 7.03
N ASN A 1056 -35.77 8.46 7.84
CA ASN A 1056 -36.06 8.74 9.25
C ASN A 1056 -35.14 7.99 10.23
N LEU A 1057 -34.14 7.27 9.74
CA LEU A 1057 -33.21 6.48 10.56
C LEU A 1057 -31.86 7.17 10.71
N LEU A 1058 -31.26 6.97 11.87
CA LEU A 1058 -29.89 7.34 12.18
C LEU A 1058 -28.98 6.15 11.95
N LEU A 1059 -27.98 6.33 11.10
CA LEU A 1059 -26.98 5.33 10.80
C LEU A 1059 -25.70 5.57 11.59
N GLY A 1060 -25.18 4.50 12.19
CA GLY A 1060 -23.91 4.48 12.92
C GLY A 1060 -23.04 3.34 12.42
N ILE A 1061 -21.79 3.65 12.13
CA ILE A 1061 -20.81 2.68 11.65
C ILE A 1061 -19.90 2.35 12.82
N THR A 1062 -19.91 1.09 13.24
CA THR A 1062 -19.13 0.62 14.38
C THR A 1062 -17.95 -0.23 13.92
N ARG A 1063 -16.85 -0.16 14.67
CA ARG A 1063 -15.61 -0.89 14.44
C ARG A 1063 -15.28 -1.69 15.70
N ILE A 1064 -14.96 -2.97 15.52
CA ILE A 1064 -14.54 -3.91 16.56
C ILE A 1064 -13.10 -4.31 16.24
N PRO A 1065 -12.11 -3.68 16.90
CA PRO A 1065 -10.71 -4.00 16.63
C PRO A 1065 -10.36 -5.43 17.06
N GLN A 1066 -9.57 -6.15 16.26
CA GLN A 1066 -9.14 -7.52 16.57
C GLN A 1066 -7.63 -7.70 16.33
N ALA A 1067 -6.81 -7.30 17.30
CA ALA A 1067 -5.35 -7.45 17.20
C ALA A 1067 -4.84 -8.91 17.20
N VAL A 1068 -5.66 -9.88 17.63
CA VAL A 1068 -5.26 -11.30 17.72
C VAL A 1068 -5.34 -12.02 16.38
N ASP A 1069 -6.20 -11.55 15.48
CA ASP A 1069 -6.32 -12.11 14.14
C ASP A 1069 -5.25 -11.49 13.24
N LEU A 1070 -4.19 -12.25 12.97
CA LEU A 1070 -3.10 -11.79 12.10
C LEU A 1070 -3.53 -11.64 10.63
N CYS A 1071 -4.66 -12.26 10.27
CA CYS A 1071 -5.25 -12.23 8.93
C CYS A 1071 -6.29 -11.13 8.77
N ASN A 1072 -6.92 -10.71 9.86
CA ASN A 1072 -7.79 -9.56 9.90
C ASN A 1072 -7.49 -8.64 11.10
N PRO A 1073 -6.32 -7.98 11.11
CA PRO A 1073 -5.92 -7.14 12.25
C PRO A 1073 -6.80 -5.89 12.40
N SER A 1074 -7.47 -5.48 11.31
CA SER A 1074 -8.49 -4.44 11.34
C SER A 1074 -9.73 -4.87 12.13
N GLY A 1075 -10.06 -6.16 12.14
CA GLY A 1075 -11.23 -6.71 12.80
C GLY A 1075 -12.51 -6.57 11.98
N ARG A 1076 -13.63 -6.48 12.68
CA ARG A 1076 -14.99 -6.57 12.11
C ARG A 1076 -15.81 -5.35 12.48
N GLY A 1077 -16.94 -5.11 11.83
CA GLY A 1077 -17.76 -3.94 12.12
C GLY A 1077 -19.22 -4.11 11.77
N TRP A 1078 -20.02 -3.14 12.18
CA TRP A 1078 -21.46 -3.12 11.93
C TRP A 1078 -21.88 -1.80 11.30
N ILE A 1079 -22.86 -1.88 10.40
CA ILE A 1079 -23.66 -0.71 10.03
C ILE A 1079 -24.98 -0.84 10.77
N MET A 1080 -25.20 0.06 11.73
CA MET A 1080 -26.39 0.12 12.57
C MET A 1080 -27.36 1.16 12.02
N ALA A 1081 -28.66 0.92 12.13
CA ALA A 1081 -29.74 1.84 11.79
C ALA A 1081 -30.79 1.84 12.92
N ILE A 1082 -31.01 2.98 13.56
CA ILE A 1082 -31.93 3.13 14.70
C ILE A 1082 -32.81 4.38 14.55
N ASP A 1083 -33.84 4.51 15.38
CA ASP A 1083 -34.58 5.76 15.50
C ASP A 1083 -33.69 6.85 16.15
N PRO A 1084 -33.48 8.01 15.50
CA PRO A 1084 -32.63 9.07 16.02
C PRO A 1084 -33.10 9.62 17.37
N PHE A 1085 -34.39 9.80 17.57
CA PHE A 1085 -34.91 10.60 18.68
C PHE A 1085 -35.26 9.75 19.91
N THR A 1086 -35.38 8.44 19.76
CA THR A 1086 -35.56 7.51 20.87
C THR A 1086 -34.36 6.60 21.11
N GLY A 1087 -33.51 6.37 20.10
CA GLY A 1087 -32.42 5.40 20.15
C GLY A 1087 -32.86 3.94 20.08
N THR A 1088 -34.11 3.68 19.65
CA THR A 1088 -34.71 2.34 19.62
C THR A 1088 -34.67 1.68 18.25
N ASN A 1089 -35.04 0.41 18.22
CA ASN A 1089 -35.09 -0.42 17.03
C ASN A 1089 -36.02 0.20 15.97
N PRO A 1090 -35.69 0.08 14.66
CA PRO A 1090 -36.60 0.48 13.59
C PRO A 1090 -37.96 -0.22 13.71
N VAL A 1091 -39.03 0.50 13.34
CA VAL A 1091 -40.41 -0.05 13.32
C VAL A 1091 -40.68 -0.92 12.10
N SER A 1092 -39.87 -0.80 11.06
CA SER A 1092 -39.98 -1.53 9.79
C SER A 1092 -38.61 -1.95 9.30
N ASN A 1093 -38.56 -3.02 8.50
CA ASN A 1093 -37.31 -3.53 7.94
C ASN A 1093 -36.62 -2.47 7.06
N PHE A 1094 -35.32 -2.33 7.26
CA PHE A 1094 -34.49 -1.38 6.52
C PHE A 1094 -33.44 -2.09 5.67
N PHE A 1095 -32.86 -3.20 6.13
CA PHE A 1095 -31.85 -3.97 5.39
C PHE A 1095 -32.49 -5.17 4.69
N ASP A 1096 -32.07 -5.47 3.47
CA ASP A 1096 -32.27 -6.76 2.79
C ASP A 1096 -31.23 -7.75 3.32
N LEU A 1097 -31.61 -8.60 4.29
CA LEU A 1097 -30.66 -9.45 5.01
C LEU A 1097 -30.30 -10.71 4.22
N ASN A 1098 -31.23 -11.20 3.40
CA ASN A 1098 -31.10 -12.47 2.69
C ASN A 1098 -30.58 -12.30 1.25
N GLY A 1099 -30.47 -11.07 0.76
CA GLY A 1099 -29.94 -10.74 -0.56
C GLY A 1099 -30.89 -11.07 -1.71
N ASP A 1100 -32.19 -11.24 -1.46
CA ASP A 1100 -33.19 -11.58 -2.48
C ASP A 1100 -33.67 -10.36 -3.31
N GLY A 1101 -33.23 -9.16 -2.93
CA GLY A 1101 -33.58 -7.91 -3.58
C GLY A 1101 -34.93 -7.34 -3.14
N LEU A 1102 -35.57 -7.91 -2.13
CA LEU A 1102 -36.83 -7.45 -1.54
C LEU A 1102 -36.61 -7.10 -0.06
N ILE A 1103 -37.45 -6.22 0.47
CA ILE A 1103 -37.43 -5.88 1.91
C ILE A 1103 -38.79 -6.25 2.47
N ASN A 1104 -38.85 -7.37 3.17
CA ASN A 1104 -40.08 -8.02 3.60
C ASN A 1104 -39.89 -8.79 4.92
N SER A 1105 -40.88 -9.56 5.34
CA SER A 1105 -40.85 -10.32 6.62
C SER A 1105 -39.72 -11.35 6.75
N SER A 1106 -39.02 -11.70 5.67
CA SER A 1106 -37.84 -12.56 5.70
C SER A 1106 -36.58 -11.83 6.14
N ASP A 1107 -36.62 -10.50 6.28
CA ASP A 1107 -35.53 -9.64 6.75
C ASP A 1107 -35.65 -9.25 8.23
N THR A 1108 -36.48 -9.99 8.99
CA THR A 1108 -36.60 -9.81 10.43
C THR A 1108 -35.67 -10.73 11.19
N ILE A 1109 -35.36 -10.36 12.42
CA ILE A 1109 -34.67 -11.22 13.39
C ILE A 1109 -35.60 -11.58 14.53
N THR A 1110 -35.40 -12.77 15.10
CA THR A 1110 -36.23 -13.25 16.21
C THR A 1110 -35.63 -12.87 17.55
N VAL A 1111 -36.35 -12.08 18.35
CA VAL A 1111 -35.96 -11.67 19.71
C VAL A 1111 -37.04 -12.12 20.66
N ASN A 1112 -36.71 -13.01 21.62
CA ASN A 1112 -37.67 -13.56 22.59
C ASN A 1112 -38.94 -14.18 21.96
N GLY A 1113 -38.82 -14.74 20.74
CA GLY A 1113 -39.94 -15.34 20.01
C GLY A 1113 -40.75 -14.39 19.14
N GLU A 1114 -40.44 -13.09 19.15
CA GLU A 1114 -41.07 -12.07 18.30
C GLU A 1114 -40.16 -11.70 17.11
N GLN A 1115 -40.76 -11.48 15.94
CA GLN A 1115 -40.03 -10.98 14.77
C GLN A 1115 -39.92 -9.46 14.87
N VAL A 1116 -38.69 -8.95 14.86
CA VAL A 1116 -38.40 -7.52 14.88
C VAL A 1116 -37.50 -7.15 13.70
N ALA A 1117 -37.57 -5.88 13.27
CA ALA A 1117 -36.68 -5.39 12.24
C ALA A 1117 -35.21 -5.44 12.70
N ALA A 1118 -34.29 -5.73 11.77
CA ALA A 1118 -32.87 -5.60 12.08
C ALA A 1118 -32.48 -4.12 12.22
N ALA A 1119 -31.82 -3.79 13.33
CA ALA A 1119 -31.19 -2.50 13.60
C ALA A 1119 -29.70 -2.47 13.23
N GLY A 1120 -29.15 -3.55 12.67
CA GLY A 1120 -27.80 -3.52 12.15
C GLY A 1120 -27.43 -4.77 11.36
N VAL A 1121 -26.45 -4.61 10.47
CA VAL A 1121 -25.85 -5.66 9.65
C VAL A 1121 -24.34 -5.74 9.90
N GLY A 1122 -23.81 -6.95 10.03
CA GLY A 1122 -22.43 -7.20 10.42
C GLY A 1122 -21.54 -7.60 9.25
N PHE A 1123 -20.27 -7.18 9.30
CA PHE A 1123 -19.27 -7.45 8.26
C PHE A 1123 -17.98 -7.98 8.87
N ASN A 1124 -17.33 -8.91 8.16
CA ASN A 1124 -16.05 -9.50 8.55
C ASN A 1124 -14.84 -8.59 8.27
N SER A 1125 -15.05 -7.38 7.76
CA SER A 1125 -14.04 -6.34 7.62
C SER A 1125 -14.62 -5.01 8.08
N LEU A 1126 -13.77 -4.05 8.48
CA LEU A 1126 -14.22 -2.75 8.95
C LEU A 1126 -14.92 -1.98 7.81
N PRO A 1127 -16.23 -1.67 7.96
CA PRO A 1127 -16.94 -0.85 6.98
C PRO A 1127 -16.53 0.62 7.12
N ASN A 1128 -16.35 1.28 5.97
CA ASN A 1128 -16.29 2.72 5.86
C ASN A 1128 -17.69 3.33 5.80
N ASN A 1129 -17.80 4.65 5.93
CA ASN A 1129 -19.09 5.32 5.82
C ASN A 1129 -19.72 5.00 4.45
N PRO A 1130 -20.91 4.36 4.42
CA PRO A 1130 -21.54 4.03 3.16
C PRO A 1130 -22.00 5.28 2.43
N ILE A 1131 -22.07 5.16 1.11
CA ILE A 1131 -22.77 6.13 0.25
C ILE A 1131 -24.09 5.52 -0.21
N PHE A 1132 -25.11 6.36 -0.33
CA PHE A 1132 -26.44 5.94 -0.78
C PHE A 1132 -26.70 6.40 -2.20
N VAL A 1133 -27.07 5.44 -3.04
CA VAL A 1133 -27.54 5.70 -4.39
C VAL A 1133 -28.95 5.13 -4.48
N GLY A 1134 -29.95 6.00 -4.35
CA GLY A 1134 -31.35 5.60 -4.23
C GLY A 1134 -31.61 4.72 -3.00
N SER A 1135 -32.13 3.51 -3.23
CA SER A 1135 -32.40 2.51 -2.19
C SER A 1135 -31.27 1.47 -2.05
N THR A 1136 -30.07 1.78 -2.53
CA THR A 1136 -28.91 0.89 -2.42
C THR A 1136 -27.82 1.58 -1.63
N MET A 1137 -27.36 0.88 -0.59
CA MET A 1137 -26.22 1.24 0.23
C MET A 1137 -24.95 0.64 -0.39
N LEU A 1138 -24.01 1.48 -0.78
CA LEU A 1138 -22.69 1.07 -1.26
C LEU A 1138 -21.68 1.25 -0.13
N VAL A 1139 -20.94 0.19 0.19
CA VAL A 1139 -19.99 0.13 1.30
C VAL A 1139 -18.61 -0.19 0.74
N SER A 1140 -17.58 0.49 1.21
CA SER A 1140 -16.21 0.02 1.07
C SER A 1140 -15.66 -0.46 2.40
N PHE A 1141 -14.67 -1.33 2.31
CA PHE A 1141 -14.02 -1.90 3.47
C PHE A 1141 -12.53 -1.54 3.47
N ASP A 1142 -11.96 -1.59 4.66
CA ASP A 1142 -10.55 -1.32 4.88
C ASP A 1142 -9.61 -2.36 4.26
N ASN A 1143 -10.15 -3.51 3.81
CA ASN A 1143 -9.43 -4.49 3.01
C ASN A 1143 -9.53 -4.23 1.48
N GLY A 1144 -10.12 -3.10 1.08
CA GLY A 1144 -10.20 -2.64 -0.32
C GLY A 1144 -11.34 -3.25 -1.11
N THR A 1145 -12.09 -4.18 -0.52
CA THR A 1145 -13.31 -4.73 -1.12
C THR A 1145 -14.46 -3.74 -1.04
N THR A 1146 -15.49 -3.96 -1.85
CA THR A 1146 -16.73 -3.19 -1.84
C THR A 1146 -17.93 -4.11 -1.75
N GLY A 1147 -19.00 -3.66 -1.11
CA GLY A 1147 -20.28 -4.34 -1.06
C GLY A 1147 -21.41 -3.40 -1.46
N SER A 1148 -22.51 -3.98 -1.92
CA SER A 1148 -23.77 -3.27 -2.12
C SER A 1148 -24.87 -4.02 -1.38
N LEU A 1149 -25.71 -3.30 -0.65
CA LEU A 1149 -26.85 -3.85 0.06
C LEU A 1149 -28.09 -3.04 -0.28
N LYS A 1150 -29.20 -3.72 -0.59
CA LYS A 1150 -30.47 -3.03 -0.78
C LYS A 1150 -31.00 -2.58 0.59
N THR A 1151 -31.48 -1.34 0.64
CA THR A 1151 -32.09 -0.76 1.83
C THR A 1151 -33.46 -0.20 1.50
N ALA A 1152 -34.31 -0.01 2.52
CA ALA A 1152 -35.59 0.61 2.29
C ALA A 1152 -35.35 2.06 1.83
N GLY A 1153 -36.06 2.50 0.80
CA GLY A 1153 -36.12 3.91 0.46
C GLY A 1153 -36.69 4.72 1.63
N SER A 1154 -36.46 6.03 1.65
CA SER A 1154 -36.96 6.93 2.69
C SER A 1154 -38.46 6.72 2.94
N SER A 1155 -38.81 6.04 4.03
CA SER A 1155 -40.17 5.70 4.45
C SER A 1155 -40.77 6.87 5.24
N GLY A 1156 -41.01 7.97 4.53
CA GLY A 1156 -41.86 9.06 5.01
C GLY A 1156 -43.09 9.18 4.12
N ASN A 1157 -44.27 9.41 4.69
CA ASN A 1157 -45.37 9.92 3.89
C ASN A 1157 -44.90 11.21 3.22
N LEU A 1158 -44.81 11.22 1.89
CA LEU A 1158 -44.61 12.43 1.12
C LEU A 1158 -45.72 13.41 1.50
N GLN A 1159 -45.40 14.38 2.35
CA GLN A 1159 -46.27 15.50 2.63
C GLN A 1159 -45.80 16.68 1.78
N ARG A 1160 -46.73 17.26 1.03
CA ARG A 1160 -46.50 18.45 0.23
C ARG A 1160 -46.13 19.61 1.17
N VAL A 1161 -44.85 19.97 1.21
CA VAL A 1161 -44.32 21.06 2.03
C VAL A 1161 -44.56 22.45 1.41
N SER A 1162 -44.66 22.54 0.08
CA SER A 1162 -45.10 23.75 -0.63
C SER A 1162 -45.61 23.43 -2.05
N TRP A 1163 -46.24 24.40 -2.72
CA TRP A 1163 -46.56 24.34 -4.15
C TRP A 1163 -46.36 25.72 -4.79
N ARG A 1164 -45.96 25.75 -6.07
CA ARG A 1164 -45.84 26.97 -6.89
C ARG A 1164 -46.59 26.77 -8.20
N GLU A 1165 -47.36 27.78 -8.59
CA GLU A 1165 -48.01 27.83 -9.89
C GLU A 1165 -46.99 28.19 -10.98
N LEU A 1166 -46.92 27.37 -12.03
CA LEU A 1166 -46.20 27.72 -13.26
C LEU A 1166 -47.20 28.35 -14.23
N ILE A 1167 -47.17 29.68 -14.34
CA ILE A 1167 -47.91 30.39 -15.37
C ILE A 1167 -46.99 30.48 -16.59
N THR A 1168 -47.42 29.91 -17.71
CA THR A 1168 -46.75 30.03 -19.01
C THR A 1168 -46.74 31.50 -19.45
N GLN A 1169 -45.55 32.05 -19.75
CA GLN A 1169 -45.40 33.32 -20.47
C GLN A 1169 -45.54 33.11 -21.97
#